data_AF-A0A5D2KKU7-F1
#
_entry.id   AF-A0A5D2KKU7-F1
#
_cell.length_a   1.000
_cell.length_b   1.000
_cell.length_c   1.000
_cell.angle_alpha   90.00
_cell.angle_beta   90.00
_cell.angle_gamma   90.00
#
_symmetry.space_group_name_H-M   'P 1'
#
loop_
_entity.id
_entity.type
_entity.pdbx_description
1 polymer ?
#
loop_
_entity_poly.entity_id
_entity_poly.type
_entity_poly.pdbx_seq_one_letter_code
_entity_poly.pdbx_strand_id
1 'polypeptide(L)'
;MLSRNPSVRSCFPAGFSNSSLDDNGQASRNSSYGTSPATATPSWSQPNSSSRACRTDDNKPLTCAQMPTSGADLVINNPSKLSLPEHASALRVSYQTHATYHHPNNKDVNVSSATPVQVVDKFIPDPSLAIPRPSVLPNALPRVGSNRTSTRLTLYAPLHQAAMKGDWGKAKEFLNIHPGAANVRITNRLETALHIAVRAGHIGFVEEVVKLMSVSDLERRDKSSNTALFVAAASGITRIAEVMVKKNKLLPGLRGNKGVTPLCIAAQKGHRDMVWYLYNVTAAEYLNQEDYIGLLIATITTDLFDVALCLIQHNPELAILRDSNGETALHVLARKPTAFSSKNELGIWEMFIYPWIYVEPVTKCSYPSGMSKPCHCDTNQAFIGLAGRLWHAIQKTIPGHKAVCRKKLLHMQAIVLVKLLWDQILSLEDAQITDILRIPSQVLFVAAEFGVVDLITELFQSYPDLIWRVDEHGRSIFHIAVIHRQEKIFRLIHDIGAHKDMIAAYRGKNNHCILHLAGKIATPNRLNIVSGAALQMQRELLWFKEVEKNVQPLYKEMRDSNGRTPRMLFMEEHAKLMKEGEKWMKSTASSCMLVATLITTVVFAAIFTVPGGNDNEKGTPIFLEATSFVIFAVSDALALFSSVTSILMFLSILTSRYAEEDFLRLLPQRLIVGLTTLFLSIAAMLVAFGATFCIVLSQRLAWIAVPVAFIACIPVTLFAFLQFPLLLDIIQSSYGVGIFV
;
A
#
# COMPACT_ATOMS: atom_id res chain seq x y z
N MET A 1 -18.59 8.18 -8.62
CA MET A 1 -18.88 6.99 -9.48
C MET A 1 -19.42 5.76 -8.74
N LEU A 2 -19.65 5.77 -7.42
CA LEU A 2 -20.05 4.57 -6.66
C LEU A 2 -21.44 3.99 -7.01
N SER A 3 -22.31 4.76 -7.67
CA SER A 3 -23.70 4.39 -7.98
C SER A 3 -23.92 3.38 -9.11
N ARG A 4 -22.85 2.87 -9.77
CA ARG A 4 -22.95 1.95 -10.92
C ARG A 4 -22.61 0.48 -10.64
N ASN A 5 -22.27 0.10 -9.40
CA ASN A 5 -21.97 -1.30 -9.08
C ASN A 5 -23.13 -2.00 -8.34
N PRO A 6 -23.88 -2.92 -8.98
CA PRO A 6 -24.99 -3.62 -8.33
C PRO A 6 -24.56 -4.49 -7.16
N SER A 7 -23.31 -4.99 -7.11
CA SER A 7 -22.83 -5.85 -6.01
C SER A 7 -22.65 -5.11 -4.68
N VAL A 8 -22.69 -3.77 -4.68
CA VAL A 8 -22.71 -2.95 -3.45
C VAL A 8 -24.14 -2.81 -2.92
N ARG A 9 -25.14 -2.83 -3.82
CA ARG A 9 -26.56 -2.64 -3.47
C ARG A 9 -27.15 -3.83 -2.70
N SER A 10 -26.60 -5.03 -2.90
CA SER A 10 -27.01 -6.26 -2.21
C SER A 10 -26.41 -6.44 -0.80
N CYS A 11 -25.57 -5.51 -0.33
CA CYS A 11 -24.97 -5.55 1.01
C CYS A 11 -25.69 -4.66 2.03
N PHE A 12 -26.83 -4.05 1.66
CA PHE A 12 -27.68 -3.27 2.56
C PHE A 12 -28.95 -4.06 2.92
N PRO A 13 -29.45 -3.95 4.17
CA PRO A 13 -30.77 -4.48 4.54
C PRO A 13 -31.87 -3.87 3.66
N ALA A 14 -32.85 -4.69 3.26
CA ALA A 14 -34.02 -4.25 2.51
C ALA A 14 -35.00 -3.50 3.43
N GLY A 15 -34.66 -2.25 3.80
CA GLY A 15 -35.32 -1.56 4.91
C GLY A 15 -35.33 -0.03 4.89
N PHE A 16 -34.96 0.65 3.79
CA PHE A 16 -35.22 2.10 3.63
C PHE A 16 -35.33 2.52 2.15
N SER A 17 -36.39 2.04 1.49
CA SER A 17 -36.80 2.55 0.16
C SER A 17 -38.31 2.35 -0.06
N ASN A 18 -39.14 3.09 0.67
CA ASN A 18 -40.56 3.29 0.38
C ASN A 18 -41.08 4.53 1.14
N SER A 19 -40.85 5.71 0.56
CA SER A 19 -41.68 6.90 0.78
C SER A 19 -42.41 7.16 -0.53
N SER A 20 -43.74 7.13 -0.52
CA SER A 20 -44.56 7.11 -1.74
C SER A 20 -44.42 8.38 -2.58
N LEU A 21 -44.45 8.17 -3.89
CA LEU A 21 -44.79 9.17 -4.90
C LEU A 21 -45.69 8.43 -5.91
N ASP A 22 -46.99 8.60 -5.75
CA ASP A 22 -48.01 7.84 -6.48
C ASP A 22 -48.22 8.39 -7.89
N ASP A 23 -47.66 7.71 -8.89
CA ASP A 23 -47.98 7.96 -10.30
C ASP A 23 -49.34 7.31 -10.63
N ASN A 24 -50.40 8.13 -10.69
CA ASN A 24 -51.73 7.70 -11.10
C ASN A 24 -52.28 8.65 -12.18
N GLY A 25 -51.96 8.36 -13.44
CA GLY A 25 -52.28 9.23 -14.57
C GLY A 25 -53.72 9.08 -15.07
N GLN A 26 -54.39 10.20 -15.36
CA GLN A 26 -55.52 10.28 -16.27
C GLN A 26 -55.39 11.46 -17.22
N ALA A 27 -56.00 11.35 -18.40
CA ALA A 27 -55.77 12.26 -19.53
C ALA A 27 -56.84 13.33 -19.68
N SER A 28 -56.47 14.53 -20.14
CA SER A 28 -57.23 15.24 -21.18
C SER A 28 -56.52 16.47 -21.79
N ARG A 29 -56.48 16.47 -23.13
CA ARG A 29 -56.78 17.54 -24.11
C ARG A 29 -56.39 19.03 -23.88
N ASN A 30 -56.08 19.66 -25.04
CA ASN A 30 -56.20 21.10 -25.37
C ASN A 30 -55.09 22.02 -24.77
N SER A 31 -54.22 22.61 -25.60
CA SER A 31 -54.33 23.92 -26.31
C SER A 31 -53.93 25.13 -25.44
N SER A 32 -53.26 26.20 -25.88
CA SER A 32 -52.68 26.57 -27.19
C SER A 32 -51.93 27.92 -27.06
N TYR A 33 -51.04 28.26 -28.01
CA TYR A 33 -50.27 29.53 -28.09
C TYR A 33 -49.22 29.74 -26.97
N GLY A 34 -48.15 30.52 -27.16
CA GLY A 34 -47.63 31.09 -28.41
C GLY A 34 -46.57 32.19 -28.22
N THR A 35 -45.80 32.47 -29.29
CA THR A 35 -44.89 33.63 -29.49
C THR A 35 -43.64 33.76 -28.58
N SER A 36 -42.68 34.58 -29.01
CA SER A 36 -41.33 34.70 -28.43
C SER A 36 -40.88 36.18 -28.26
N PRO A 37 -39.63 36.64 -28.52
CA PRO A 37 -38.79 37.17 -27.43
C PRO A 37 -38.37 38.66 -27.60
N ALA A 38 -37.74 39.24 -26.57
CA ALA A 38 -37.11 40.57 -26.68
C ALA A 38 -35.90 40.82 -25.73
N THR A 39 -35.02 41.69 -26.22
CA THR A 39 -33.82 42.37 -25.66
C THR A 39 -34.13 43.31 -24.46
N ALA A 40 -33.20 44.00 -23.75
CA ALA A 40 -31.86 44.51 -24.09
C ALA A 40 -30.96 44.81 -22.85
N THR A 41 -29.81 45.48 -23.05
CA THR A 41 -28.84 45.98 -22.03
C THR A 41 -28.55 47.52 -22.23
N PRO A 42 -27.46 48.16 -21.75
CA PRO A 42 -27.33 48.79 -20.40
C PRO A 42 -26.80 50.27 -20.37
N SER A 43 -26.90 51.02 -19.24
CA SER A 43 -26.14 52.30 -19.06
C SER A 43 -26.01 52.92 -17.63
N TRP A 44 -24.77 53.01 -17.12
CA TRP A 44 -24.01 54.17 -16.57
C TRP A 44 -24.55 55.25 -15.56
N SER A 45 -23.72 55.47 -14.50
CA SER A 45 -23.19 56.74 -13.87
C SER A 45 -24.02 57.77 -13.04
N GLN A 46 -23.70 57.87 -11.72
CA GLN A 46 -23.35 59.05 -10.83
C GLN A 46 -24.18 60.38 -10.82
N PRO A 47 -23.94 61.42 -9.94
CA PRO A 47 -22.93 61.66 -8.87
C PRO A 47 -23.46 62.25 -7.49
N ASN A 48 -22.54 62.44 -6.50
CA ASN A 48 -22.45 63.54 -5.48
C ASN A 48 -23.63 63.86 -4.49
N SER A 49 -23.49 64.57 -3.34
CA SER A 49 -22.35 64.99 -2.46
C SER A 49 -22.85 65.67 -1.16
N SER A 50 -22.09 65.65 -0.04
CA SER A 50 -22.14 66.67 1.04
C SER A 50 -20.81 66.70 1.84
N SER A 51 -20.62 67.66 2.78
CA SER A 51 -19.26 68.09 3.22
C SER A 51 -19.12 68.66 4.66
N ARG A 52 -17.86 68.91 5.07
CA ARG A 52 -17.32 69.58 6.30
C ARG A 52 -17.02 68.66 7.52
N ALA A 53 -16.03 68.94 8.38
CA ALA A 53 -14.79 69.74 8.28
C ALA A 53 -13.82 69.46 9.46
N CYS A 54 -12.53 69.80 9.27
CA CYS A 54 -11.49 70.32 10.20
C CYS A 54 -11.82 70.51 11.70
N ARG A 55 -10.89 70.40 12.68
CA ARG A 55 -9.39 70.27 12.72
C ARG A 55 -8.91 70.07 14.20
N THR A 56 -7.65 69.68 14.43
CA THR A 56 -6.69 70.03 15.55
C THR A 56 -7.18 70.27 17.00
N ASP A 57 -6.46 69.95 18.10
CA ASP A 57 -5.17 69.28 18.38
C ASP A 57 -5.07 68.98 19.91
N ASP A 58 -3.94 68.38 20.34
CA ASP A 58 -3.28 68.48 21.67
C ASP A 58 -3.83 67.83 22.99
N ASN A 59 -2.96 66.93 23.50
CA ASN A 59 -2.43 66.79 24.87
C ASN A 59 -3.22 66.26 26.11
N LYS A 60 -2.41 65.52 26.92
CA LYS A 60 -2.60 64.90 28.25
C LYS A 60 -2.65 65.95 29.40
N PRO A 61 -2.97 65.64 30.70
CA PRO A 61 -2.75 64.35 31.42
C PRO A 61 -3.75 63.93 32.53
N LEU A 62 -3.38 62.86 33.29
CA LEU A 62 -3.59 62.48 34.72
C LEU A 62 -4.66 63.25 35.56
N THR A 63 -5.42 62.66 36.51
CA THR A 63 -5.00 61.91 37.73
C THR A 63 -6.09 60.96 38.33
N CYS A 64 -5.80 60.34 39.49
CA CYS A 64 -6.53 59.25 40.19
C CYS A 64 -7.63 59.68 41.20
N ALA A 65 -8.15 58.68 41.96
CA ALA A 65 -9.02 58.69 43.18
C ALA A 65 -10.52 58.33 42.93
N GLN A 66 -11.25 57.62 43.81
CA GLN A 66 -10.92 56.96 45.10
C GLN A 66 -11.91 55.80 45.44
N MET A 67 -11.56 54.92 46.41
CA MET A 67 -12.46 53.91 47.01
C MET A 67 -13.14 54.43 48.29
N PRO A 68 -14.24 53.78 48.75
CA PRO A 68 -14.21 52.94 49.98
C PRO A 68 -14.65 51.48 49.67
N THR A 69 -14.22 50.36 50.29
CA THR A 69 -14.03 49.94 51.72
C THR A 69 -15.33 49.96 52.55
N SER A 70 -15.68 48.98 53.40
CA SER A 70 -15.00 47.79 53.98
C SER A 70 -16.05 46.64 54.17
N GLY A 71 -15.83 45.48 54.80
CA GLY A 71 -14.70 44.88 55.55
C GLY A 71 -14.95 43.36 55.76
N ALA A 72 -13.95 42.52 56.04
CA ALA A 72 -13.28 42.32 57.35
C ALA A 72 -14.01 41.24 58.21
N ASP A 73 -13.38 40.27 58.90
CA ASP A 73 -11.97 39.82 59.03
C ASP A 73 -11.96 38.44 59.82
N LEU A 74 -10.95 37.82 60.46
CA LEU A 74 -9.53 38.12 60.81
C LEU A 74 -8.74 36.79 61.07
N VAL A 75 -7.79 36.40 60.19
CA VAL A 75 -6.47 35.75 60.55
C VAL A 75 -6.52 34.30 61.17
N ILE A 76 -5.49 33.43 61.22
CA ILE A 76 -4.02 33.57 61.32
C ILE A 76 -3.18 32.56 60.48
N ASN A 77 -1.92 32.94 60.22
CA ASN A 77 -0.69 32.16 60.03
C ASN A 77 -0.14 31.86 58.60
N ASN A 78 1.21 31.78 58.58
CA ASN A 78 2.19 31.82 57.48
C ASN A 78 3.39 30.94 57.95
N PRO A 79 4.48 30.63 57.21
CA PRO A 79 4.77 30.82 55.77
C PRO A 79 5.50 29.62 55.06
N SER A 80 5.96 29.86 53.82
CA SER A 80 7.23 29.38 53.19
C SER A 80 7.30 28.12 52.28
N LYS A 81 8.02 28.32 51.14
CA LYS A 81 8.97 27.46 50.35
C LYS A 81 8.81 25.92 50.40
N LEU A 82 8.99 25.15 49.30
CA LEU A 82 10.05 25.22 48.27
C LEU A 82 9.75 24.35 47.00
N SER A 83 10.35 24.70 45.85
CA SER A 83 10.77 23.90 44.67
C SER A 83 9.98 22.68 44.13
N LEU A 84 9.67 22.74 42.82
CA LEU A 84 9.56 21.59 41.88
C LEU A 84 10.93 20.99 41.51
N PRO A 85 10.94 19.78 40.93
CA PRO A 85 11.93 19.41 39.90
C PRO A 85 11.28 18.94 38.57
N GLU A 86 11.97 19.19 37.45
CA GLU A 86 11.62 18.69 36.11
C GLU A 86 12.38 17.40 35.77
N HIS A 87 11.87 16.58 34.83
CA HIS A 87 12.48 16.39 33.50
C HIS A 87 11.74 15.35 32.63
N ALA A 88 11.90 15.46 31.30
CA ALA A 88 11.35 14.56 30.29
C ALA A 88 12.34 13.41 29.95
N SER A 89 11.97 12.43 29.10
CA SER A 89 12.21 12.54 27.64
C SER A 89 11.49 11.44 26.84
N ALA A 90 11.30 11.67 25.53
CA ALA A 90 10.55 10.79 24.63
C ALA A 90 11.42 9.77 23.87
N LEU A 91 10.79 8.73 23.33
CA LEU A 91 11.40 7.77 22.40
C LEU A 91 10.48 7.55 21.18
N ARG A 92 10.91 8.02 20.01
CA ARG A 92 10.34 7.61 18.71
C ARG A 92 11.16 6.44 18.16
N VAL A 93 10.50 5.39 17.68
CA VAL A 93 11.16 4.32 16.93
C VAL A 93 10.72 4.37 15.47
N SER A 94 11.65 4.76 14.59
CA SER A 94 11.45 4.78 13.14
C SER A 94 12.08 3.53 12.51
N TYR A 95 11.26 2.68 11.87
CA TYR A 95 11.75 1.54 11.10
C TYR A 95 11.83 1.90 9.61
N GLN A 96 13.05 1.98 9.08
CA GLN A 96 13.32 1.97 7.64
C GLN A 96 13.84 0.58 7.24
N THR A 97 13.18 -0.07 6.28
CA THR A 97 13.58 -1.36 5.73
C THR A 97 14.28 -1.18 4.38
N HIS A 98 15.60 -1.00 4.39
CA HIS A 98 16.41 -1.13 3.18
C HIS A 98 16.79 -2.60 2.95
N ALA A 99 16.39 -3.14 1.80
CA ALA A 99 16.87 -4.41 1.29
C ALA A 99 17.90 -4.17 0.18
N THR A 100 19.04 -4.83 0.25
CA THR A 100 20.01 -4.96 -0.85
C THR A 100 20.49 -6.40 -0.95
N TYR A 101 20.51 -6.93 -2.17
CA TYR A 101 21.16 -8.20 -2.50
C TYR A 101 22.67 -8.02 -2.57
N HIS A 102 23.45 -9.07 -2.26
CA HIS A 102 24.62 -9.47 -3.06
C HIS A 102 25.00 -10.93 -2.77
N HIS A 103 25.65 -11.57 -3.76
CA HIS A 103 26.15 -12.96 -3.68
C HIS A 103 27.51 -13.05 -2.95
N PRO A 104 27.92 -14.23 -2.46
CA PRO A 104 29.06 -14.38 -1.53
C PRO A 104 30.40 -14.65 -2.24
N ASN A 105 31.52 -14.36 -1.55
CA ASN A 105 32.76 -15.13 -1.74
C ASN A 105 33.77 -15.02 -0.58
N ASN A 106 34.09 -16.18 0.01
CA ASN A 106 35.40 -16.66 0.51
C ASN A 106 36.20 -16.02 1.68
N LYS A 107 36.65 -16.92 2.57
CA LYS A 107 37.91 -16.98 3.36
C LYS A 107 38.13 -16.19 4.68
N ASP A 108 38.14 -17.00 5.76
CA ASP A 108 39.28 -17.27 6.67
C ASP A 108 39.71 -16.31 7.83
N VAL A 109 39.56 -16.84 9.06
CA VAL A 109 40.45 -16.75 10.25
C VAL A 109 40.19 -15.74 11.41
N ASN A 110 40.14 -16.33 12.63
CA ASN A 110 40.34 -15.84 14.02
C ASN A 110 39.52 -14.70 14.68
N VAL A 111 38.51 -15.13 15.47
CA VAL A 111 38.48 -15.10 16.96
C VAL A 111 39.14 -13.91 17.72
N SER A 112 38.33 -13.08 18.41
CA SER A 112 38.27 -13.05 19.90
C SER A 112 37.25 -12.05 20.53
N SER A 113 36.28 -12.59 21.31
CA SER A 113 35.66 -12.05 22.55
C SER A 113 34.95 -10.67 22.66
N ALA A 114 33.84 -10.68 23.44
CA ALA A 114 33.12 -9.58 24.12
C ALA A 114 32.31 -8.56 23.26
N THR A 115 31.08 -8.14 23.62
CA THR A 115 30.09 -8.61 24.62
C THR A 115 28.68 -8.20 24.15
N PRO A 116 27.60 -8.97 24.45
CA PRO A 116 26.24 -8.63 24.00
C PRO A 116 25.56 -7.58 24.90
N VAL A 117 24.86 -6.62 24.28
CA VAL A 117 24.01 -5.65 24.99
C VAL A 117 22.65 -6.26 25.32
N GLN A 118 22.11 -5.89 26.48
CA GLN A 118 20.90 -6.44 27.09
C GLN A 118 19.62 -5.95 26.40
N VAL A 119 18.58 -6.78 26.41
CA VAL A 119 17.17 -6.34 26.34
C VAL A 119 16.54 -6.71 27.69
N VAL A 120 15.82 -5.78 28.29
CA VAL A 120 15.47 -5.82 29.72
C VAL A 120 14.30 -6.76 30.03
N ASP A 121 14.48 -7.63 31.02
CA ASP A 121 13.41 -8.43 31.62
C ASP A 121 12.40 -7.54 32.36
N LYS A 122 11.10 -7.71 32.06
CA LYS A 122 10.01 -7.19 32.90
C LYS A 122 8.69 -7.93 32.67
N PHE A 123 8.56 -9.10 33.29
CA PHE A 123 7.58 -9.36 34.37
C PHE A 123 7.55 -10.85 34.75
N ILE A 124 7.45 -11.11 36.05
CA ILE A 124 7.23 -12.44 36.64
C ILE A 124 5.84 -12.43 37.30
N PRO A 125 4.95 -13.38 36.99
CA PRO A 125 3.85 -13.76 37.85
C PRO A 125 4.29 -14.92 38.77
N ASP A 126 4.10 -14.79 40.08
CA ASP A 126 4.38 -15.86 41.04
C ASP A 126 3.34 -17.00 40.94
N PRO A 127 3.74 -18.27 40.75
CA PRO A 127 2.85 -19.41 40.82
C PRO A 127 2.83 -20.03 42.23
N SER A 128 2.27 -19.30 43.20
CA SER A 128 2.11 -19.81 44.57
C SER A 128 0.89 -20.74 44.69
N LEU A 129 1.04 -22.02 44.35
CA LEU A 129 0.23 -23.14 44.87
C LEU A 129 0.91 -24.48 44.51
N ALA A 130 1.19 -25.32 45.50
CA ALA A 130 1.93 -26.58 45.35
C ALA A 130 1.04 -27.81 45.59
N ILE A 131 1.39 -28.97 45.02
CA ILE A 131 1.00 -30.36 45.38
C ILE A 131 1.53 -31.34 44.29
N PRO A 132 2.13 -32.51 44.60
CA PRO A 132 3.30 -32.76 45.44
C PRO A 132 4.42 -33.52 44.67
N ARG A 133 5.52 -33.92 45.34
CA ARG A 133 6.56 -34.81 44.78
C ARG A 133 6.44 -36.26 45.30
N PRO A 134 6.76 -37.28 44.47
CA PRO A 134 7.26 -38.58 44.93
C PRO A 134 8.74 -38.54 45.37
N SER A 135 9.21 -39.59 46.05
CA SER A 135 10.43 -39.59 46.88
C SER A 135 11.70 -40.22 46.26
N VAL A 136 12.86 -39.57 46.49
CA VAL A 136 14.07 -40.08 47.20
C VAL A 136 14.17 -41.61 47.37
N LEU A 137 15.27 -42.35 47.10
CA LEU A 137 16.64 -42.20 46.51
C LEU A 137 17.08 -43.67 46.13
N PRO A 138 18.37 -44.13 46.00
CA PRO A 138 19.68 -43.49 45.85
C PRO A 138 20.49 -43.94 44.60
N ASN A 139 21.44 -43.10 44.14
CA ASN A 139 22.88 -43.40 44.19
C ASN A 139 23.73 -42.31 43.51
N ALA A 140 24.96 -42.13 44.00
CA ALA A 140 25.91 -41.16 43.46
C ALA A 140 26.69 -41.71 42.26
N LEU A 141 26.97 -40.87 41.28
CA LEU A 141 27.97 -41.10 40.23
C LEU A 141 28.85 -39.86 40.05
N PRO A 142 30.17 -39.99 39.84
CA PRO A 142 31.10 -38.86 39.84
C PRO A 142 31.02 -38.01 38.57
N ARG A 143 31.42 -36.73 38.70
CA ARG A 143 31.60 -35.80 37.57
C ARG A 143 32.70 -36.32 36.64
N VAL A 144 32.38 -36.63 35.37
CA VAL A 144 33.38 -37.04 34.37
C VAL A 144 33.08 -36.44 32.98
N GLY A 145 34.01 -35.61 32.49
CA GLY A 145 34.39 -35.44 31.07
C GLY A 145 33.32 -35.08 30.03
N SER A 146 33.40 -33.87 29.49
CA SER A 146 32.61 -33.38 28.34
C SER A 146 32.75 -34.20 27.05
N ASN A 147 33.79 -35.02 26.90
CA ASN A 147 34.04 -35.78 25.67
C ASN A 147 32.97 -36.86 25.37
N ARG A 148 32.31 -37.43 26.39
CA ARG A 148 31.33 -38.53 26.20
C ARG A 148 30.07 -38.14 25.40
N THR A 149 29.68 -36.88 25.37
CA THR A 149 28.53 -36.42 24.57
C THR A 149 28.88 -36.26 23.10
N SER A 150 30.07 -35.75 22.78
CA SER A 150 30.54 -35.58 21.40
C SER A 150 30.60 -36.93 20.65
N THR A 151 31.23 -37.94 21.26
CA THR A 151 31.35 -39.31 20.69
C THR A 151 29.99 -40.00 20.51
N ARG A 152 28.95 -39.61 21.27
CA ARG A 152 27.58 -40.14 21.08
C ARG A 152 26.85 -39.49 19.91
N LEU A 153 27.20 -38.28 19.52
CA LEU A 153 26.52 -37.57 18.42
C LEU A 153 27.10 -37.96 17.05
N THR A 154 28.41 -38.22 16.96
CA THR A 154 29.04 -38.73 15.73
C THR A 154 28.48 -40.08 15.31
N LEU A 155 28.11 -40.96 16.25
CA LEU A 155 27.45 -42.24 15.98
C LEU A 155 26.16 -42.09 15.15
N TYR A 156 25.36 -41.05 15.43
CA TYR A 156 24.07 -40.83 14.76
C TYR A 156 24.17 -39.93 13.52
N ALA A 157 25.38 -39.52 13.10
CA ALA A 157 25.57 -38.71 11.91
C ALA A 157 24.97 -39.34 10.62
N PRO A 158 25.03 -40.67 10.38
CA PRO A 158 24.37 -41.30 9.23
C PRO A 158 22.84 -41.14 9.28
N LEU A 159 22.22 -41.39 10.44
CA LEU A 159 20.77 -41.24 10.63
C LEU A 159 20.31 -39.78 10.49
N HIS A 160 21.10 -38.82 10.99
CA HIS A 160 20.89 -37.39 10.76
C HIS A 160 20.96 -37.03 9.27
N GLN A 161 21.98 -37.51 8.54
CA GLN A 161 22.13 -37.22 7.12
C GLN A 161 21.02 -37.87 6.28
N ALA A 162 20.60 -39.10 6.63
CA ALA A 162 19.48 -39.78 6.02
C ALA A 162 18.16 -39.00 6.24
N ALA A 163 17.88 -38.57 7.47
CA ALA A 163 16.71 -37.75 7.79
C ALA A 163 16.71 -36.38 7.10
N MET A 164 17.87 -35.73 6.94
CA MET A 164 18.02 -34.48 6.17
C MET A 164 17.76 -34.67 4.66
N LYS A 165 18.08 -35.86 4.12
CA LYS A 165 17.95 -36.17 2.67
C LYS A 165 16.67 -36.91 2.29
N GLY A 166 15.89 -37.41 3.25
CA GLY A 166 14.74 -38.27 3.01
C GLY A 166 15.10 -39.72 2.64
N ASP A 167 16.35 -40.12 2.86
CA ASP A 167 16.88 -41.43 2.48
C ASP A 167 16.45 -42.51 3.47
N TRP A 168 15.21 -43.01 3.30
CA TRP A 168 14.66 -44.04 4.18
C TRP A 168 15.45 -45.36 4.10
N GLY A 169 16.10 -45.66 2.96
CA GLY A 169 16.93 -46.86 2.81
C GLY A 169 18.08 -46.88 3.81
N LYS A 170 18.91 -45.83 3.82
CA LYS A 170 20.05 -45.72 4.75
C LYS A 170 19.60 -45.53 6.21
N ALA A 171 18.48 -44.85 6.44
CA ALA A 171 17.92 -44.77 7.80
C ALA A 171 17.48 -46.16 8.31
N LYS A 172 16.76 -46.95 7.49
CA LYS A 172 16.32 -48.29 7.86
C LYS A 172 17.50 -49.24 8.09
N GLU A 173 18.54 -49.18 7.27
CA GLU A 173 19.80 -49.90 7.48
C GLU A 173 20.42 -49.55 8.86
N PHE A 174 20.59 -48.25 9.15
CA PHE A 174 21.13 -47.79 10.43
C PHE A 174 20.25 -48.20 11.63
N LEU A 175 18.92 -48.15 11.49
CA LEU A 175 17.95 -48.53 12.52
C LEU A 175 17.90 -50.05 12.75
N ASN A 176 18.13 -50.88 11.73
CA ASN A 176 18.26 -52.32 11.90
C ASN A 176 19.49 -52.67 12.78
N ILE A 177 20.60 -51.94 12.59
CA ILE A 177 21.83 -52.10 13.40
C ILE A 177 21.63 -51.51 14.81
N HIS A 178 20.80 -50.47 14.95
CA HIS A 178 20.55 -49.77 16.21
C HIS A 178 19.03 -49.65 16.51
N PRO A 179 18.34 -50.73 16.95
CA PRO A 179 16.88 -50.76 17.05
C PRO A 179 16.25 -49.64 17.90
N GLY A 180 16.95 -49.18 18.94
CA GLY A 180 16.49 -48.08 19.79
C GLY A 180 16.70 -46.67 19.22
N ALA A 181 17.40 -46.49 18.09
CA ALA A 181 17.82 -45.16 17.64
C ALA A 181 16.70 -44.27 17.06
N ALA A 182 15.54 -44.84 16.72
CA ALA A 182 14.43 -44.10 16.10
C ALA A 182 13.86 -42.96 16.98
N ASN A 183 13.86 -43.12 18.30
CA ASN A 183 13.34 -42.15 19.26
C ASN A 183 14.43 -41.41 20.07
N VAL A 184 15.71 -41.65 19.76
CA VAL A 184 16.86 -41.02 20.41
C VAL A 184 17.04 -39.58 19.91
N ARG A 185 17.58 -38.72 20.79
CA ARG A 185 17.99 -37.36 20.49
C ARG A 185 19.38 -37.38 19.85
N ILE A 186 19.48 -37.00 18.59
CA ILE A 186 20.68 -37.19 17.74
C ILE A 186 21.43 -35.89 17.41
N THR A 187 21.03 -34.75 17.98
CA THR A 187 21.72 -33.45 17.78
C THR A 187 21.97 -32.70 19.09
N ASN A 188 22.90 -31.73 19.06
CA ASN A 188 23.11 -30.76 20.14
C ASN A 188 21.88 -29.87 20.45
N ARG A 189 20.86 -29.88 19.57
CA ARG A 189 19.56 -29.24 19.79
C ARG A 189 18.52 -30.21 20.35
N LEU A 190 18.93 -31.40 20.81
CA LEU A 190 18.07 -32.44 21.38
C LEU A 190 16.98 -32.95 20.42
N GLU A 191 17.21 -32.82 19.11
CA GLU A 191 16.26 -33.22 18.06
C GLU A 191 16.34 -34.72 17.78
N THR A 192 15.21 -35.35 17.47
CA THR A 192 15.15 -36.74 16.97
C THR A 192 15.23 -36.77 15.44
N ALA A 193 15.44 -37.95 14.84
CA ALA A 193 15.37 -38.13 13.38
C ALA A 193 14.06 -37.59 12.78
N LEU A 194 12.94 -37.74 13.50
CA LEU A 194 11.65 -37.17 13.13
C LEU A 194 11.67 -35.65 13.00
N HIS A 195 12.20 -34.91 13.98
CA HIS A 195 12.26 -33.44 13.94
C HIS A 195 13.04 -32.92 12.71
N ILE A 196 14.10 -33.65 12.34
CA ILE A 196 14.95 -33.34 11.19
C ILE A 196 14.20 -33.59 9.87
N ALA A 197 13.59 -34.77 9.72
CA ALA A 197 12.84 -35.14 8.52
C ALA A 197 11.59 -34.27 8.32
N VAL A 198 10.91 -33.89 9.41
CA VAL A 198 9.80 -32.93 9.40
C VAL A 198 10.25 -31.56 8.90
N ARG A 199 11.34 -31.01 9.45
CA ARG A 199 11.89 -29.71 9.02
C ARG A 199 12.38 -29.72 7.57
N ALA A 200 12.86 -30.86 7.09
CA ALA A 200 13.28 -31.05 5.70
C ALA A 200 12.13 -31.42 4.75
N GLY A 201 10.91 -31.64 5.26
CA GLY A 201 9.70 -31.88 4.47
C GLY A 201 9.52 -33.31 3.92
N HIS A 202 10.29 -34.28 4.39
CA HIS A 202 10.34 -35.64 3.80
C HIS A 202 9.17 -36.52 4.25
N ILE A 203 7.99 -36.31 3.65
CA ILE A 203 6.72 -36.96 4.01
C ILE A 203 6.87 -38.49 4.16
N GLY A 204 7.43 -39.19 3.17
CA GLY A 204 7.58 -40.66 3.21
C GLY A 204 8.52 -41.15 4.31
N PHE A 205 9.59 -40.41 4.60
CA PHE A 205 10.49 -40.70 5.72
C PHE A 205 9.77 -40.52 7.07
N VAL A 206 8.93 -39.49 7.17
CA VAL A 206 8.09 -39.25 8.35
C VAL A 206 7.03 -40.35 8.52
N GLU A 207 6.32 -40.74 7.45
CA GLU A 207 5.32 -41.82 7.51
C GLU A 207 5.94 -43.14 8.00
N GLU A 208 7.18 -43.45 7.64
CA GLU A 208 7.88 -44.65 8.10
C GLU A 208 8.44 -44.52 9.53
N VAL A 209 9.09 -43.41 9.88
CA VAL A 209 9.59 -43.18 11.25
C VAL A 209 8.45 -43.11 12.27
N VAL A 210 7.32 -42.48 11.93
CA VAL A 210 6.14 -42.41 12.80
C VAL A 210 5.53 -43.80 13.01
N LYS A 211 5.65 -44.77 12.08
CA LYS A 211 5.24 -46.16 12.33
C LYS A 211 6.06 -46.79 13.46
N LEU A 212 7.37 -46.59 13.48
CA LEU A 212 8.30 -47.19 14.47
C LEU A 212 8.26 -46.53 15.87
N MET A 213 7.94 -45.24 15.96
CA MET A 213 7.91 -44.51 17.24
C MET A 213 6.67 -44.85 18.09
N SER A 214 6.77 -44.83 19.42
CA SER A 214 5.58 -44.94 20.30
C SER A 214 4.77 -43.63 20.35
N VAL A 215 3.57 -43.67 20.96
CA VAL A 215 2.70 -42.49 21.16
C VAL A 215 3.45 -41.36 21.89
N SER A 216 4.12 -41.70 23.00
CA SER A 216 4.92 -40.77 23.81
C SER A 216 6.24 -40.35 23.17
N ASP A 217 6.75 -41.12 22.19
CA ASP A 217 7.95 -40.72 21.45
C ASP A 217 7.69 -39.53 20.51
N LEU A 218 6.45 -39.35 20.04
CA LEU A 218 6.04 -38.20 19.23
C LEU A 218 5.93 -36.91 20.08
N GLU A 219 5.79 -37.07 21.40
CA GLU A 219 5.68 -35.98 22.39
C GLU A 219 7.06 -35.44 22.82
N ARG A 220 8.14 -36.14 22.44
CA ARG A 220 9.53 -35.72 22.73
C ARG A 220 9.80 -34.34 22.15
N ARG A 221 10.33 -33.46 23.00
CA ARG A 221 10.66 -32.08 22.65
C ARG A 221 12.13 -31.88 22.30
N ASP A 222 12.41 -30.91 21.43
CA ASP A 222 13.75 -30.39 21.17
C ASP A 222 14.27 -29.49 22.33
N LYS A 223 15.46 -28.89 22.16
CA LYS A 223 16.09 -27.97 23.13
C LYS A 223 15.33 -26.64 23.31
N SER A 224 14.44 -26.30 22.37
CA SER A 224 13.56 -25.14 22.42
C SER A 224 12.13 -25.51 22.86
N SER A 225 11.96 -26.70 23.46
CA SER A 225 10.67 -27.24 23.91
C SER A 225 9.65 -27.54 22.80
N ASN A 226 10.02 -27.51 21.53
CA ASN A 226 9.11 -27.80 20.42
C ASN A 226 8.94 -29.31 20.22
N THR A 227 7.73 -29.77 19.89
CA THR A 227 7.48 -31.12 19.38
C THR A 227 7.71 -31.18 17.87
N ALA A 228 7.79 -32.39 17.30
CA ALA A 228 7.82 -32.57 15.85
C ALA A 228 6.58 -31.96 15.16
N LEU A 229 5.39 -32.01 15.78
CA LEU A 229 4.20 -31.35 15.24
C LEU A 229 4.33 -29.82 15.21
N PHE A 230 4.91 -29.20 16.24
CA PHE A 230 5.16 -27.76 16.25
C PHE A 230 6.09 -27.33 15.10
N VAL A 231 7.11 -28.14 14.80
CA VAL A 231 7.99 -27.91 13.64
C VAL A 231 7.20 -28.06 12.33
N ALA A 232 6.37 -29.09 12.18
CA ALA A 232 5.53 -29.27 10.99
C ALA A 232 4.57 -28.08 10.77
N ALA A 233 3.96 -27.59 11.86
CA ALA A 233 3.05 -26.46 11.87
C ALA A 233 3.75 -25.15 11.44
N ALA A 234 4.95 -24.88 11.98
CA ALA A 234 5.77 -23.74 11.56
C ALA A 234 6.26 -23.84 10.10
N SER A 235 6.44 -25.05 9.57
CA SER A 235 6.80 -25.33 8.18
C SER A 235 5.59 -25.41 7.22
N GLY A 236 4.35 -25.44 7.72
CA GLY A 236 3.13 -25.45 6.91
C GLY A 236 2.79 -26.78 6.22
N ILE A 237 3.47 -27.88 6.56
CA ILE A 237 3.36 -29.14 5.82
C ILE A 237 2.21 -30.00 6.37
N THR A 238 0.97 -29.68 5.97
CA THR A 238 -0.27 -30.25 6.54
C THR A 238 -0.27 -31.78 6.53
N ARG A 239 0.22 -32.40 5.44
CA ARG A 239 0.30 -33.86 5.33
C ARG A 239 1.20 -34.51 6.40
N ILE A 240 2.24 -33.83 6.85
CA ILE A 240 3.11 -34.32 7.93
C ILE A 240 2.40 -34.19 9.29
N ALA A 241 1.61 -33.14 9.50
CA ALA A 241 0.77 -33.00 10.69
C ALA A 241 -0.32 -34.10 10.75
N GLU A 242 -1.02 -34.38 9.63
CA GLU A 242 -2.00 -35.48 9.52
C GLU A 242 -1.44 -36.81 10.02
N VAL A 243 -0.24 -37.17 9.56
CA VAL A 243 0.42 -38.45 9.86
C VAL A 243 0.73 -38.58 11.36
N MET A 244 1.21 -37.51 12.00
CA MET A 244 1.53 -37.53 13.43
C MET A 244 0.28 -37.49 14.30
N VAL A 245 -0.68 -36.61 14.00
CA VAL A 245 -1.93 -36.46 14.79
C VAL A 245 -2.83 -37.70 14.66
N LYS A 246 -2.82 -38.38 13.51
CA LYS A 246 -3.49 -39.68 13.33
C LYS A 246 -2.96 -40.76 14.30
N LYS A 247 -1.69 -40.68 14.71
CA LYS A 247 -1.09 -41.62 15.68
C LYS A 247 -1.15 -41.15 17.13
N ASN A 248 -1.10 -39.85 17.39
CA ASN A 248 -1.33 -39.28 18.72
C ASN A 248 -2.18 -38.01 18.63
N LYS A 249 -3.44 -38.12 19.07
CA LYS A 249 -4.43 -37.02 19.06
C LYS A 249 -4.14 -35.89 20.05
N LEU A 250 -3.25 -36.09 21.03
CA LEU A 250 -2.92 -35.09 22.05
C LEU A 250 -1.86 -34.08 21.58
N LEU A 251 -1.12 -34.42 20.50
CA LEU A 251 -0.04 -33.56 19.97
C LEU A 251 -0.44 -32.11 19.66
N PRO A 252 -1.65 -31.79 19.15
CA PRO A 252 -2.05 -30.40 18.88
C PRO A 252 -2.12 -29.54 20.15
N GLY A 253 -2.38 -30.14 21.33
CA GLY A 253 -2.34 -29.44 22.62
C GLY A 253 -0.93 -29.25 23.21
N LEU A 254 0.10 -29.90 22.65
CA LEU A 254 1.46 -29.81 23.18
C LEU A 254 2.16 -28.52 22.73
N ARG A 255 2.02 -27.49 23.59
CA ARG A 255 2.71 -26.20 23.50
C ARG A 255 4.23 -26.34 23.35
N GLY A 256 4.78 -25.59 22.39
CA GLY A 256 6.20 -25.53 22.05
C GLY A 256 6.96 -24.45 22.82
N ASN A 257 7.92 -23.80 22.15
CA ASN A 257 8.65 -22.66 22.71
C ASN A 257 7.69 -21.53 23.16
N LYS A 258 8.04 -20.84 24.26
CA LYS A 258 7.24 -19.75 24.88
C LYS A 258 5.76 -20.09 25.17
N GLY A 259 5.39 -21.38 25.26
CA GLY A 259 4.00 -21.77 25.51
C GLY A 259 3.07 -21.68 24.29
N VAL A 260 3.59 -21.39 23.10
CA VAL A 260 2.77 -21.22 21.88
C VAL A 260 2.26 -22.59 21.39
N THR A 261 1.00 -22.68 20.96
CA THR A 261 0.45 -23.91 20.37
C THR A 261 0.88 -24.11 18.90
N PRO A 262 0.88 -25.35 18.38
CA PRO A 262 1.03 -25.63 16.96
C PRO A 262 0.08 -24.80 16.05
N LEU A 263 -1.17 -24.59 16.49
CA LEU A 263 -2.16 -23.80 15.76
C LEU A 263 -1.73 -22.32 15.63
N CYS A 264 -1.35 -21.68 16.74
CA CYS A 264 -0.94 -20.29 16.74
C CYS A 264 0.34 -20.05 15.93
N ILE A 265 1.33 -20.96 15.95
CA ILE A 265 2.52 -20.82 15.12
C ILE A 265 2.23 -21.02 13.61
N ALA A 266 1.29 -21.89 13.24
CA ALA A 266 0.86 -22.02 11.84
C ALA A 266 0.24 -20.71 11.31
N ALA A 267 -0.59 -20.06 12.13
CA ALA A 267 -1.19 -18.76 11.80
C ALA A 267 -0.17 -17.63 11.74
N GLN A 268 0.78 -17.56 12.68
CA GLN A 268 1.92 -16.62 12.65
C GLN A 268 2.85 -16.81 11.43
N LYS A 269 2.69 -17.89 10.66
CA LYS A 269 3.41 -18.16 9.42
C LYS A 269 2.53 -18.10 8.16
N GLY A 270 1.24 -17.77 8.29
CA GLY A 270 0.31 -17.65 7.16
C GLY A 270 -0.07 -18.97 6.50
N HIS A 271 0.16 -20.11 7.16
CA HIS A 271 -0.04 -21.44 6.58
C HIS A 271 -1.52 -21.87 6.60
N ARG A 272 -2.35 -21.18 5.80
CA ARG A 272 -3.82 -21.31 5.76
C ARG A 272 -4.36 -22.73 5.98
N ASP A 273 -3.90 -23.68 5.17
CA ASP A 273 -4.49 -25.03 5.16
C ASP A 273 -4.01 -25.87 6.36
N MET A 274 -2.84 -25.55 6.93
CA MET A 274 -2.39 -26.06 8.24
C MET A 274 -3.22 -25.46 9.38
N VAL A 275 -3.57 -24.16 9.30
CA VAL A 275 -4.43 -23.51 10.30
C VAL A 275 -5.82 -24.14 10.33
N TRP A 276 -6.47 -24.30 9.16
CA TRP A 276 -7.76 -25.00 9.07
C TRP A 276 -7.69 -26.45 9.57
N TYR A 277 -6.61 -27.17 9.25
CA TYR A 277 -6.41 -28.53 9.76
C TYR A 277 -6.28 -28.55 11.30
N LEU A 278 -5.36 -27.75 11.85
CA LEU A 278 -5.09 -27.71 13.29
C LEU A 278 -6.27 -27.17 14.11
N TYR A 279 -7.02 -26.20 13.59
CA TYR A 279 -8.23 -25.69 14.24
C TYR A 279 -9.29 -26.79 14.42
N ASN A 280 -9.43 -27.69 13.44
CA ASN A 280 -10.38 -28.80 13.48
C ASN A 280 -9.91 -30.01 14.33
N VAL A 281 -8.62 -30.13 14.66
CA VAL A 281 -8.08 -31.26 15.47
C VAL A 281 -7.58 -30.86 16.86
N THR A 282 -7.57 -29.57 17.20
CA THR A 282 -7.22 -29.07 18.53
C THR A 282 -8.50 -28.91 19.35
N ALA A 283 -8.64 -29.67 20.44
CA ALA A 283 -9.75 -29.47 21.37
C ALA A 283 -9.67 -28.08 22.01
N ALA A 284 -10.82 -27.42 22.20
CA ALA A 284 -10.89 -26.05 22.73
C ALA A 284 -10.24 -25.92 24.12
N GLU A 285 -10.28 -26.98 24.93
CA GLU A 285 -9.62 -27.10 26.24
C GLU A 285 -8.11 -26.81 26.22
N TYR A 286 -7.44 -26.96 25.06
CA TYR A 286 -6.02 -26.65 24.92
C TYR A 286 -5.72 -25.18 24.57
N LEU A 287 -6.73 -24.39 24.20
CA LEU A 287 -6.61 -23.00 23.77
C LEU A 287 -7.15 -22.07 24.88
N ASN A 288 -6.31 -21.15 25.36
CA ASN A 288 -6.74 -20.11 26.30
C ASN A 288 -7.17 -18.85 25.54
N GLN A 289 -7.70 -17.86 26.26
CA GLN A 289 -8.14 -16.59 25.68
C GLN A 289 -7.01 -15.85 24.93
N GLU A 290 -5.77 -15.91 25.42
CA GLU A 290 -4.59 -15.33 24.76
C GLU A 290 -4.25 -16.03 23.44
N ASP A 291 -4.41 -17.35 23.34
CA ASP A 291 -4.23 -18.10 22.09
C ASP A 291 -5.27 -17.67 21.05
N TYR A 292 -6.53 -17.49 21.44
CA TYR A 292 -7.59 -17.04 20.53
C TYR A 292 -7.36 -15.61 20.04
N ILE A 293 -6.97 -14.68 20.93
CA ILE A 293 -6.61 -13.31 20.56
C ILE A 293 -5.39 -13.32 19.62
N GLY A 294 -4.33 -14.04 20.00
CA GLY A 294 -3.11 -14.18 19.20
C GLY A 294 -3.35 -14.85 17.85
N LEU A 295 -4.30 -15.78 17.75
CA LEU A 295 -4.72 -16.44 16.52
C LEU A 295 -5.49 -15.48 15.60
N LEU A 296 -6.40 -14.67 16.14
CA LEU A 296 -7.11 -13.62 15.40
C LEU A 296 -6.14 -12.56 14.87
N ILE A 297 -5.25 -12.05 15.72
CA ILE A 297 -4.23 -11.06 15.36
C ILE A 297 -3.26 -11.62 14.31
N ALA A 298 -2.83 -12.88 14.44
CA ALA A 298 -1.95 -13.53 13.47
C ALA A 298 -2.63 -13.78 12.11
N THR A 299 -3.90 -14.20 12.10
CA THR A 299 -4.67 -14.43 10.86
C THR A 299 -4.94 -13.12 10.12
N ILE A 300 -5.30 -12.04 10.82
CA ILE A 300 -5.40 -10.69 10.24
C ILE A 300 -4.04 -10.23 9.69
N THR A 301 -2.95 -10.40 10.45
CA THR A 301 -1.61 -9.99 10.04
C THR A 301 -1.16 -10.69 8.75
N THR A 302 -1.54 -11.96 8.57
CA THR A 302 -1.12 -12.83 7.45
C THR A 302 -2.14 -12.98 6.31
N ASP A 303 -3.14 -12.09 6.24
CA ASP A 303 -4.18 -12.06 5.19
C ASP A 303 -5.07 -13.33 5.15
N LEU A 304 -5.19 -14.05 6.28
CA LEU A 304 -6.07 -15.20 6.45
C LEU A 304 -7.45 -14.76 6.94
N PHE A 305 -8.06 -13.81 6.21
CA PHE A 305 -9.33 -13.20 6.62
C PHE A 305 -10.50 -14.20 6.67
N ASP A 306 -10.44 -15.30 5.91
CA ASP A 306 -11.43 -16.39 5.99
C ASP A 306 -11.40 -17.10 7.35
N VAL A 307 -10.21 -17.28 7.94
CA VAL A 307 -10.07 -17.81 9.31
C VAL A 307 -10.46 -16.76 10.34
N ALA A 308 -10.00 -15.51 10.17
CA ALA A 308 -10.33 -14.40 11.09
C ALA A 308 -11.85 -14.15 11.20
N LEU A 309 -12.55 -14.12 10.06
CA LEU A 309 -14.01 -14.07 10.00
C LEU A 309 -14.64 -15.22 10.79
N CYS A 310 -14.12 -16.44 10.61
CA CYS A 310 -14.71 -17.60 11.24
C CYS A 310 -14.45 -17.66 12.76
N LEU A 311 -13.34 -17.09 13.25
CA LEU A 311 -13.08 -16.91 14.68
C LEU A 311 -14.08 -15.91 15.31
N ILE A 312 -14.31 -14.76 14.66
CA ILE A 312 -15.32 -13.78 15.12
C ILE A 312 -16.75 -14.33 15.05
N GLN A 313 -17.08 -15.14 14.03
CA GLN A 313 -18.41 -15.75 13.91
C GLN A 313 -18.71 -16.82 14.98
N HIS A 314 -17.68 -17.46 15.57
CA HIS A 314 -17.86 -18.38 16.70
C HIS A 314 -17.76 -17.66 18.06
N ASN A 315 -16.78 -16.75 18.22
CA ASN A 315 -16.47 -16.07 19.48
C ASN A 315 -16.46 -14.53 19.26
N PRO A 316 -17.62 -13.84 19.24
CA PRO A 316 -17.70 -12.42 18.89
C PRO A 316 -16.93 -11.49 19.86
N GLU A 317 -16.83 -11.87 21.14
CA GLU A 317 -16.08 -11.13 22.18
C GLU A 317 -14.60 -10.90 21.82
N LEU A 318 -14.01 -11.71 20.94
CA LEU A 318 -12.64 -11.50 20.44
C LEU A 318 -12.46 -10.16 19.69
N ALA A 319 -13.54 -9.49 19.29
CA ALA A 319 -13.50 -8.19 18.64
C ALA A 319 -12.97 -7.06 19.54
N ILE A 320 -13.33 -7.10 20.83
CA ILE A 320 -13.05 -6.04 21.82
C ILE A 320 -11.78 -6.31 22.64
N LEU A 321 -11.29 -7.56 22.61
CA LEU A 321 -10.16 -8.03 23.39
C LEU A 321 -8.81 -7.56 22.82
N ARG A 322 -7.82 -7.47 23.71
CA ARG A 322 -6.50 -6.85 23.47
C ARG A 322 -5.39 -7.90 23.54
N ASP A 323 -4.42 -7.78 22.64
CA ASP A 323 -3.23 -8.64 22.62
C ASP A 323 -2.16 -8.20 23.63
N SER A 324 -0.98 -8.84 23.62
CA SER A 324 0.14 -8.52 24.49
C SER A 324 0.79 -7.15 24.23
N ASN A 325 0.46 -6.48 23.13
CA ASN A 325 0.83 -5.10 22.82
C ASN A 325 -0.30 -4.11 23.22
N GLY A 326 -1.42 -4.62 23.73
CA GLY A 326 -2.65 -3.88 24.02
C GLY A 326 -3.56 -3.69 22.81
N GLU A 327 -3.19 -4.14 21.61
CA GLU A 327 -3.92 -3.89 20.36
C GLU A 327 -5.13 -4.81 20.20
N THR A 328 -6.24 -4.25 19.71
CA THR A 328 -7.40 -5.04 19.23
C THR A 328 -7.26 -5.35 17.74
N ALA A 329 -8.06 -6.29 17.22
CA ALA A 329 -8.11 -6.64 15.80
C ALA A 329 -8.27 -5.41 14.86
N LEU A 330 -9.03 -4.40 15.30
CA LEU A 330 -9.28 -3.16 14.55
C LEU A 330 -8.01 -2.31 14.36
N HIS A 331 -7.10 -2.29 15.35
CA HIS A 331 -5.81 -1.59 15.25
C HIS A 331 -4.91 -2.19 14.16
N VAL A 332 -4.85 -3.51 14.09
CA VAL A 332 -4.04 -4.23 13.11
C VAL A 332 -4.57 -4.01 11.70
N LEU A 333 -5.90 -3.98 11.52
CA LEU A 333 -6.55 -3.62 10.24
C LEU A 333 -6.27 -2.16 9.84
N ALA A 334 -6.30 -1.21 10.78
CA ALA A 334 -5.95 0.19 10.52
C ALA A 334 -4.49 0.37 10.06
N ARG A 335 -3.57 -0.54 10.43
CA ARG A 335 -2.17 -0.56 9.98
C ARG A 335 -1.93 -1.37 8.70
N LYS A 336 -2.99 -1.93 8.08
CA LYS A 336 -2.89 -2.90 6.96
C LYS A 336 -3.68 -2.44 5.71
N PRO A 337 -3.28 -1.34 5.05
CA PRO A 337 -4.02 -0.78 3.91
C PRO A 337 -4.03 -1.70 2.66
N THR A 338 -3.15 -2.70 2.59
CA THR A 338 -3.12 -3.70 1.51
C THR A 338 -4.25 -4.72 1.58
N ALA A 339 -4.96 -4.79 2.71
CA ALA A 339 -6.16 -5.61 2.87
C ALA A 339 -7.40 -4.98 2.21
N PHE A 340 -7.31 -3.73 1.76
CA PHE A 340 -8.46 -2.91 1.36
C PHE A 340 -8.33 -2.39 -0.07
N SER A 341 -9.47 -2.13 -0.71
CA SER A 341 -9.52 -1.59 -2.07
C SER A 341 -9.07 -0.14 -2.16
N SER A 342 -9.01 0.56 -1.02
CA SER A 342 -8.51 1.94 -0.95
C SER A 342 -7.07 2.10 -1.47
N LYS A 343 -6.18 1.11 -1.28
CA LYS A 343 -4.79 1.14 -1.75
C LYS A 343 -4.63 0.31 -3.02
N ASN A 344 -4.74 0.96 -4.19
CA ASN A 344 -4.59 0.33 -5.51
C ASN A 344 -3.15 -0.16 -5.78
N GLU A 345 -2.74 -1.25 -5.14
CA GLU A 345 -1.60 -2.07 -5.56
C GLU A 345 -2.04 -3.06 -6.65
N LEU A 346 -2.67 -2.54 -7.70
CA LEU A 346 -3.16 -3.29 -8.86
C LEU A 346 -2.42 -2.76 -10.09
N GLY A 347 -1.86 -3.64 -10.91
CA GLY A 347 -1.30 -3.26 -12.20
C GLY A 347 -2.35 -2.63 -13.12
N ILE A 348 -1.93 -1.86 -14.12
CA ILE A 348 -2.83 -1.13 -15.04
C ILE A 348 -3.94 -2.04 -15.59
N TRP A 349 -3.57 -3.22 -16.10
CA TRP A 349 -4.52 -4.22 -16.59
C TRP A 349 -5.41 -4.82 -15.50
N GLU A 350 -4.88 -5.06 -14.30
CA GLU A 350 -5.65 -5.58 -13.17
C GLU A 350 -6.71 -4.58 -12.71
N MET A 351 -6.38 -3.28 -12.71
CA MET A 351 -7.32 -2.20 -12.38
C MET A 351 -8.50 -2.12 -13.37
N PHE A 352 -8.28 -2.41 -14.66
CA PHE A 352 -9.37 -2.50 -15.63
C PHE A 352 -10.27 -3.71 -15.41
N ILE A 353 -9.73 -4.85 -14.95
CA ILE A 353 -10.47 -6.11 -14.81
C ILE A 353 -11.18 -6.21 -13.43
N TYR A 354 -10.56 -5.68 -12.37
CA TYR A 354 -11.02 -5.78 -10.98
C TYR A 354 -12.50 -5.40 -10.75
N PRO A 355 -13.07 -4.33 -11.37
CA PRO A 355 -14.49 -4.02 -11.22
C PRO A 355 -15.42 -5.15 -11.70
N TRP A 356 -15.08 -5.82 -12.81
CA TRP A 356 -15.96 -6.74 -13.55
C TRP A 356 -15.98 -8.17 -13.00
N ILE A 357 -14.92 -8.58 -12.29
CA ILE A 357 -14.87 -9.87 -11.58
C ILE A 357 -16.00 -9.89 -10.54
N TYR A 358 -16.93 -10.82 -10.68
CA TYR A 358 -17.84 -11.15 -9.57
C TYR A 358 -17.16 -12.18 -8.65
N VAL A 359 -17.45 -12.08 -7.37
CA VAL A 359 -17.01 -12.99 -6.31
C VAL A 359 -18.22 -13.17 -5.40
N GLU A 360 -18.57 -14.42 -5.09
CA GLU A 360 -19.68 -14.71 -4.19
C GLU A 360 -19.39 -14.18 -2.77
N PRO A 361 -20.31 -13.44 -2.13
CA PRO A 361 -20.07 -12.85 -0.82
C PRO A 361 -19.99 -13.92 0.28
N VAL A 362 -18.81 -14.05 0.90
CA VAL A 362 -18.58 -14.99 2.01
C VAL A 362 -19.32 -14.49 3.26
N THR A 363 -20.54 -14.98 3.45
CA THR A 363 -21.44 -14.59 4.55
C THR A 363 -21.39 -15.52 5.77
N LYS A 364 -20.81 -16.72 5.64
CA LYS A 364 -20.73 -17.76 6.69
C LYS A 364 -19.40 -18.51 6.65
N CYS A 365 -18.96 -19.01 7.81
CA CYS A 365 -17.96 -20.08 7.90
C CYS A 365 -18.30 -21.25 6.97
N SER A 366 -17.54 -21.42 5.90
CA SER A 366 -17.49 -22.65 5.11
C SER A 366 -16.20 -23.39 5.40
N TYR A 367 -16.26 -24.35 6.34
CA TYR A 367 -15.16 -25.28 6.58
C TYR A 367 -14.76 -25.94 5.23
N PRO A 368 -13.46 -25.98 4.87
CA PRO A 368 -13.00 -26.59 3.62
C PRO A 368 -13.10 -28.12 3.72
N SER A 369 -14.29 -28.65 3.47
CA SER A 369 -14.69 -30.06 3.59
C SER A 369 -14.09 -30.95 2.49
N GLY A 370 -12.78 -31.15 2.59
CA GLY A 370 -12.00 -31.99 1.68
C GLY A 370 -11.45 -31.22 0.47
N MET A 371 -10.12 -31.21 0.36
CA MET A 371 -9.35 -30.89 -0.85
C MET A 371 -9.84 -29.66 -1.66
N SER A 372 -9.87 -28.50 -0.99
CA SER A 372 -9.79 -27.16 -1.61
C SER A 372 -10.54 -26.98 -2.94
N LYS A 373 -11.88 -26.99 -2.91
CA LYS A 373 -12.67 -26.35 -3.98
C LYS A 373 -12.13 -24.92 -4.19
N PRO A 374 -11.63 -24.56 -5.39
CA PRO A 374 -11.11 -23.21 -5.63
C PRO A 374 -12.24 -22.18 -5.47
N CYS A 375 -11.89 -20.96 -5.08
CA CYS A 375 -12.83 -19.84 -5.01
C CYS A 375 -13.52 -19.67 -6.37
N HIS A 376 -14.83 -19.94 -6.44
CA HIS A 376 -15.60 -19.79 -7.67
C HIS A 376 -15.73 -18.30 -8.00
N CYS A 377 -14.85 -17.85 -8.90
CA CYS A 377 -14.90 -16.54 -9.52
C CYS A 377 -15.79 -16.62 -10.77
N ASP A 378 -17.05 -16.98 -10.52
CA ASP A 378 -18.08 -17.02 -11.56
C ASP A 378 -18.29 -15.60 -12.08
N THR A 379 -18.21 -15.46 -13.40
CA THR A 379 -18.31 -14.14 -14.04
C THR A 379 -19.77 -13.72 -14.06
N ASN A 380 -20.06 -12.42 -13.89
CA ASN A 380 -21.42 -11.88 -13.83
C ASN A 380 -22.34 -12.50 -14.92
N GLN A 381 -23.34 -13.29 -14.49
CA GLN A 381 -24.28 -13.99 -15.39
C GLN A 381 -25.11 -13.03 -16.27
N ALA A 382 -25.08 -11.73 -16.00
CA ALA A 382 -25.75 -10.69 -16.80
C ALA A 382 -25.29 -10.59 -18.27
N PHE A 383 -24.16 -11.19 -18.67
CA PHE A 383 -23.64 -11.13 -20.04
C PHE A 383 -23.99 -12.36 -20.91
N ILE A 384 -25.28 -12.70 -20.99
CA ILE A 384 -25.77 -13.79 -21.86
C ILE A 384 -25.73 -13.34 -23.33
N GLY A 385 -24.60 -13.60 -24.01
CA GLY A 385 -24.45 -13.27 -25.43
C GLY A 385 -23.07 -13.61 -26.00
N LEU A 386 -22.85 -13.27 -27.28
CA LEU A 386 -21.58 -13.51 -27.97
C LEU A 386 -20.41 -12.79 -27.26
N ALA A 387 -20.65 -11.56 -26.79
CA ALA A 387 -19.70 -10.78 -26.01
C ALA A 387 -19.31 -11.44 -24.68
N GLY A 388 -20.23 -12.13 -24.00
CA GLY A 388 -19.93 -12.87 -22.77
C GLY A 388 -19.04 -14.09 -23.02
N ARG A 389 -19.24 -14.80 -24.15
CA ARG A 389 -18.36 -15.91 -24.57
C ARG A 389 -16.98 -15.41 -24.98
N LEU A 390 -16.92 -14.29 -25.71
CA LEU A 390 -15.67 -13.63 -26.09
C LEU A 390 -14.89 -13.15 -24.86
N TRP A 391 -15.58 -12.53 -23.89
CA TRP A 391 -15.01 -12.13 -22.61
C TRP A 391 -14.49 -13.33 -21.82
N HIS A 392 -15.26 -14.42 -21.69
CA HIS A 392 -14.79 -15.65 -21.05
C HIS A 392 -13.54 -16.25 -21.72
N ALA A 393 -13.43 -16.18 -23.05
CA ALA A 393 -12.25 -16.64 -23.78
C ALA A 393 -11.03 -15.74 -23.45
N ILE A 394 -11.19 -14.42 -23.55
CA ILE A 394 -10.18 -13.41 -23.21
C ILE A 394 -9.72 -13.56 -21.74
N GLN A 395 -10.65 -13.69 -20.81
CA GLN A 395 -10.41 -13.85 -19.38
C GLN A 395 -9.68 -15.15 -19.03
N LYS A 396 -9.79 -16.19 -19.88
CA LYS A 396 -9.05 -17.45 -19.76
C LYS A 396 -7.64 -17.38 -20.38
N THR A 397 -7.38 -16.43 -21.29
CA THR A 397 -6.05 -16.19 -21.87
C THR A 397 -5.26 -15.08 -21.17
N ILE A 398 -5.89 -14.18 -20.41
CA ILE A 398 -5.21 -13.15 -19.62
C ILE A 398 -4.38 -13.75 -18.47
N PRO A 399 -3.05 -13.52 -18.42
CA PRO A 399 -2.23 -13.87 -17.27
C PRO A 399 -2.71 -13.14 -16.00
N GLY A 400 -2.68 -13.82 -14.86
CA GLY A 400 -2.95 -13.20 -13.56
C GLY A 400 -4.43 -13.12 -13.14
N HIS A 401 -5.42 -13.45 -13.98
CA HIS A 401 -6.85 -13.34 -13.62
C HIS A 401 -7.19 -13.95 -12.23
N LYS A 402 -6.68 -15.15 -11.93
CA LYS A 402 -6.87 -15.82 -10.62
C LYS A 402 -6.30 -15.02 -9.44
N ALA A 403 -5.22 -14.26 -9.64
CA ALA A 403 -4.63 -13.41 -8.61
C ALA A 403 -5.52 -12.19 -8.32
N VAL A 404 -6.06 -11.55 -9.36
CA VAL A 404 -7.01 -10.43 -9.21
C VAL A 404 -8.29 -10.90 -8.50
N CYS A 405 -8.81 -12.09 -8.84
CA CYS A 405 -9.93 -12.70 -8.12
C CYS A 405 -9.62 -12.94 -6.63
N ARG A 406 -8.45 -13.52 -6.32
CA ARG A 406 -8.03 -13.75 -4.93
C ARG A 406 -7.87 -12.44 -4.17
N LYS A 407 -7.30 -11.39 -4.79
CA LYS A 407 -7.14 -10.07 -4.18
C LYS A 407 -8.50 -9.40 -3.92
N LYS A 408 -9.46 -9.50 -4.86
CA LYS A 408 -10.83 -9.02 -4.66
C LYS A 408 -11.57 -9.76 -3.53
N LEU A 409 -11.40 -11.08 -3.43
CA LEU A 409 -11.95 -11.88 -2.33
C LEU A 409 -11.36 -11.44 -0.97
N LEU A 410 -10.05 -11.25 -0.88
CA LEU A 410 -9.40 -10.77 0.35
C LEU A 410 -9.93 -9.38 0.76
N HIS A 411 -10.08 -8.45 -0.18
CA HIS A 411 -10.67 -7.14 0.10
C HIS A 411 -12.12 -7.23 0.60
N MET A 412 -12.93 -8.13 0.04
CA MET A 412 -14.30 -8.39 0.50
C MET A 412 -14.33 -9.01 1.90
N GLN A 413 -13.45 -9.97 2.19
CA GLN A 413 -13.35 -10.58 3.51
C GLN A 413 -12.87 -9.58 4.58
N ALA A 414 -11.93 -8.69 4.24
CA ALA A 414 -11.46 -7.64 5.14
C ALA A 414 -12.55 -6.63 5.52
N ILE A 415 -13.38 -6.17 4.58
CA ILE A 415 -14.48 -5.24 4.92
C ILE A 415 -15.63 -5.92 5.68
N VAL A 416 -15.95 -7.19 5.39
CA VAL A 416 -16.91 -7.97 6.21
C VAL A 416 -16.37 -8.20 7.62
N LEU A 417 -15.06 -8.42 7.76
CA LEU A 417 -14.42 -8.55 9.07
C LEU A 417 -14.44 -7.23 9.85
N VAL A 418 -14.16 -6.09 9.20
CA VAL A 418 -14.32 -4.76 9.81
C VAL A 418 -15.74 -4.56 10.32
N LYS A 419 -16.77 -4.88 9.53
CA LYS A 419 -18.17 -4.78 9.95
C LYS A 419 -18.45 -5.62 11.20
N LEU A 420 -18.16 -6.92 11.17
CA LEU A 420 -18.40 -7.80 12.32
C LEU A 420 -17.63 -7.39 13.59
N LEU A 421 -16.39 -6.89 13.45
CA LEU A 421 -15.63 -6.33 14.57
C LEU A 421 -16.27 -5.04 15.11
N TRP A 422 -16.77 -4.19 14.22
CA TRP A 422 -17.35 -2.88 14.56
C TRP A 422 -18.74 -3.02 15.18
N ASP A 423 -19.58 -3.93 14.68
CA ASP A 423 -20.90 -4.25 15.24
C ASP A 423 -20.80 -4.65 16.74
N GLN A 424 -19.74 -5.38 17.11
CA GLN A 424 -19.47 -5.74 18.52
C GLN A 424 -18.93 -4.58 19.36
N ILE A 425 -18.19 -3.64 18.76
CA ILE A 425 -17.72 -2.44 19.47
C ILE A 425 -18.89 -1.46 19.67
N LEU A 426 -19.81 -1.35 18.71
CA LEU A 426 -21.01 -0.51 18.80
C LEU A 426 -22.03 -0.98 19.86
N SER A 427 -21.93 -2.20 20.38
CA SER A 427 -22.74 -2.65 21.52
C SER A 427 -22.21 -2.22 22.89
N LEU A 428 -21.09 -1.49 22.95
CA LEU A 428 -20.47 -0.99 24.18
C LEU A 428 -20.89 0.45 24.51
N GLU A 429 -20.57 0.90 25.72
CA GLU A 429 -20.73 2.29 26.13
C GLU A 429 -19.72 3.23 25.42
N ASP A 430 -20.11 4.47 25.14
CA ASP A 430 -19.27 5.48 24.44
C ASP A 430 -17.88 5.68 25.05
N ALA A 431 -17.75 5.53 26.37
CA ALA A 431 -16.46 5.59 27.07
C ALA A 431 -15.55 4.41 26.67
N GLN A 432 -16.10 3.20 26.58
CA GLN A 432 -15.41 1.98 26.19
C GLN A 432 -15.05 2.00 24.70
N ILE A 433 -15.97 2.47 23.85
CA ILE A 433 -15.71 2.73 22.42
C ILE A 433 -14.56 3.73 22.26
N THR A 434 -14.59 4.83 23.02
CA THR A 434 -13.53 5.86 23.02
C THR A 434 -12.17 5.26 23.40
N ASP A 435 -12.09 4.39 24.41
CA ASP A 435 -10.82 3.78 24.83
C ASP A 435 -10.34 2.64 23.93
N ILE A 436 -11.25 1.91 23.28
CA ILE A 436 -10.89 0.97 22.20
C ILE A 436 -10.33 1.71 20.98
N LEU A 437 -10.84 2.90 20.64
CA LEU A 437 -10.33 3.69 19.53
C LEU A 437 -9.08 4.51 19.86
N ARG A 438 -8.77 4.74 21.14
CA ARG A 438 -7.67 5.61 21.60
C ARG A 438 -6.40 4.85 22.00
N ILE A 439 -6.56 3.71 22.67
CA ILE A 439 -5.48 2.95 23.31
C ILE A 439 -5.25 1.65 22.54
N PRO A 440 -4.00 1.21 22.24
CA PRO A 440 -2.73 1.87 22.53
C PRO A 440 -2.32 2.91 21.49
N SER A 441 -3.00 2.97 20.34
CA SER A 441 -2.79 3.99 19.31
C SER A 441 -4.12 4.38 18.68
N GLN A 442 -4.23 5.62 18.21
CA GLN A 442 -5.52 6.18 17.84
C GLN A 442 -5.99 5.66 16.47
N VAL A 443 -6.83 4.61 16.48
CA VAL A 443 -7.24 3.79 15.32
C VAL A 443 -7.60 4.64 14.10
N LEU A 444 -8.40 5.70 14.30
CA LEU A 444 -8.88 6.59 13.23
C LEU A 444 -7.72 7.34 12.53
N PHE A 445 -6.77 7.87 13.30
CA PHE A 445 -5.63 8.62 12.74
C PHE A 445 -4.56 7.70 12.16
N VAL A 446 -4.39 6.51 12.72
CA VAL A 446 -3.53 5.45 12.15
C VAL A 446 -4.09 4.99 10.81
N ALA A 447 -5.38 4.68 10.73
CA ALA A 447 -6.06 4.36 9.47
C ALA A 447 -5.91 5.50 8.45
N ALA A 448 -5.95 6.76 8.91
CA ALA A 448 -5.75 7.92 8.05
C ALA A 448 -4.30 8.03 7.55
N GLU A 449 -3.30 7.88 8.41
CA GLU A 449 -1.87 7.84 8.02
C GLU A 449 -1.60 6.77 6.95
N PHE A 450 -2.16 5.57 7.11
CA PHE A 450 -1.94 4.45 6.18
C PHE A 450 -2.80 4.50 4.91
N GLY A 451 -3.92 5.24 4.90
CA GLY A 451 -4.79 5.37 3.72
C GLY A 451 -5.95 4.36 3.67
N VAL A 452 -6.42 3.88 4.82
CA VAL A 452 -7.48 2.86 4.93
C VAL A 452 -8.88 3.49 4.82
N VAL A 453 -9.18 4.04 3.64
CA VAL A 453 -10.46 4.73 3.34
C VAL A 453 -11.66 3.83 3.63
N ASP A 454 -11.59 2.55 3.26
CA ASP A 454 -12.70 1.60 3.38
C ASP A 454 -13.09 1.38 4.86
N LEU A 455 -12.10 1.32 5.76
CA LEU A 455 -12.32 1.28 7.22
C LEU A 455 -12.91 2.60 7.74
N ILE A 456 -12.30 3.75 7.40
CA ILE A 456 -12.77 5.07 7.88
C ILE A 456 -14.21 5.36 7.43
N THR A 457 -14.57 4.92 6.22
CA THR A 457 -15.92 5.06 5.68
C THR A 457 -16.94 4.29 6.51
N GLU A 458 -16.62 3.05 6.91
CA GLU A 458 -17.49 2.24 7.77
C GLU A 458 -17.63 2.85 9.18
N LEU A 459 -16.50 3.28 9.77
CA LEU A 459 -16.48 3.94 11.09
C LEU A 459 -17.35 5.22 11.11
N PHE A 460 -17.25 6.06 10.07
CA PHE A 460 -18.04 7.29 9.95
C PHE A 460 -19.51 7.06 9.57
N GLN A 461 -19.84 5.98 8.86
CA GLN A 461 -21.23 5.65 8.54
C GLN A 461 -22.03 5.23 9.78
N SER A 462 -21.41 4.50 10.70
CA SER A 462 -22.09 4.00 11.91
C SER A 462 -21.84 4.83 13.17
N TYR A 463 -20.79 5.67 13.21
CA TYR A 463 -20.51 6.58 14.33
C TYR A 463 -19.97 7.94 13.83
N PRO A 464 -20.84 8.87 13.40
CA PRO A 464 -20.43 10.13 12.77
C PRO A 464 -19.55 11.04 13.65
N ASP A 465 -19.75 11.04 14.97
CA ASP A 465 -19.04 11.92 15.91
C ASP A 465 -17.52 11.66 16.01
N LEU A 466 -17.02 10.60 15.38
CA LEU A 466 -15.59 10.39 15.20
C LEU A 466 -14.92 11.52 14.37
N ILE A 467 -15.68 12.24 13.54
CA ILE A 467 -15.16 13.35 12.73
C ILE A 467 -14.58 14.51 13.57
N TRP A 468 -15.12 14.73 14.76
CA TRP A 468 -14.72 15.80 15.69
C TRP A 468 -13.48 15.48 16.52
N ARG A 469 -13.03 14.21 16.52
CA ARG A 469 -11.88 13.79 17.32
C ARG A 469 -10.59 14.46 16.82
N VAL A 470 -9.65 14.67 17.73
CA VAL A 470 -8.31 15.18 17.46
C VAL A 470 -7.24 14.26 18.04
N ASP A 471 -6.08 14.24 17.41
CA ASP A 471 -4.92 13.50 17.90
C ASP A 471 -4.22 14.20 19.09
N GLU A 472 -3.14 13.59 19.60
CA GLU A 472 -2.27 14.13 20.67
C GLU A 472 -1.60 15.49 20.34
N HIS A 473 -1.81 16.00 19.14
CA HIS A 473 -1.26 17.25 18.64
C HIS A 473 -2.35 18.28 18.33
N GLY A 474 -3.63 18.01 18.60
CA GLY A 474 -4.76 18.89 18.30
C GLY A 474 -5.19 18.88 16.83
N ARG A 475 -4.84 17.83 16.07
CA ARG A 475 -5.08 17.71 14.63
C ARG A 475 -6.27 16.80 14.35
N SER A 476 -7.22 17.27 13.55
CA SER A 476 -8.31 16.44 13.01
C SER A 476 -7.82 15.47 11.93
N ILE A 477 -8.68 14.53 11.54
CA ILE A 477 -8.38 13.55 10.48
C ILE A 477 -7.99 14.21 9.14
N PHE A 478 -8.52 15.40 8.87
CA PHE A 478 -8.25 16.17 7.65
C PHE A 478 -6.80 16.66 7.60
N HIS A 479 -6.25 17.09 8.73
CA HIS A 479 -4.84 17.46 8.86
C HIS A 479 -3.92 16.24 8.67
N ILE A 480 -4.29 15.06 9.17
CA ILE A 480 -3.52 13.82 8.97
C ILE A 480 -3.55 13.40 7.48
N ALA A 481 -4.72 13.47 6.84
CA ALA A 481 -4.84 13.19 5.40
C ALA A 481 -3.94 14.12 4.55
N VAL A 482 -3.78 15.38 4.96
CA VAL A 482 -2.89 16.36 4.31
C VAL A 482 -1.40 16.09 4.53
N ILE A 483 -0.99 15.69 5.73
CA ILE A 483 0.41 15.32 6.01
C ILE A 483 0.82 14.09 5.19
N HIS A 484 -0.02 13.05 5.14
CA HIS A 484 0.35 11.75 4.55
C HIS A 484 -0.02 11.61 3.06
N ARG A 485 -0.46 12.72 2.42
CA ARG A 485 -0.89 12.80 1.00
C ARG A 485 -1.96 11.77 0.64
N GLN A 486 -3.03 11.75 1.44
CA GLN A 486 -4.09 10.72 1.38
C GLN A 486 -5.30 11.22 0.60
N GLU A 487 -5.10 11.33 -0.71
CA GLU A 487 -5.99 11.85 -1.75
C GLU A 487 -7.46 11.40 -1.60
N LYS A 488 -7.68 10.09 -1.43
CA LYS A 488 -9.02 9.51 -1.25
C LYS A 488 -9.69 9.90 0.08
N ILE A 489 -8.91 10.06 1.16
CA ILE A 489 -9.43 10.46 2.49
C ILE A 489 -9.71 11.97 2.52
N PHE A 490 -8.84 12.77 1.91
CA PHE A 490 -9.07 14.20 1.71
C PHE A 490 -10.39 14.45 0.97
N ARG A 491 -10.67 13.68 -0.09
CA ARG A 491 -11.95 13.73 -0.81
C ARG A 491 -13.13 13.26 0.04
N LEU A 492 -13.02 12.11 0.72
CA LEU A 492 -14.06 11.62 1.62
C LEU A 492 -14.47 12.69 2.64
N ILE A 493 -13.51 13.43 3.22
CA ILE A 493 -13.76 14.50 4.19
C ILE A 493 -14.36 15.75 3.52
N HIS A 494 -13.85 16.13 2.34
CA HIS A 494 -14.41 17.24 1.57
C HIS A 494 -15.90 17.04 1.26
N ASP A 495 -16.28 15.81 0.90
CA ASP A 495 -17.65 15.46 0.49
C ASP A 495 -18.66 15.44 1.68
N ILE A 496 -18.19 15.59 2.93
CA ILE A 496 -19.04 15.76 4.14
C ILE A 496 -19.49 17.24 4.32
N GLY A 497 -19.05 18.14 3.42
CA GLY A 497 -19.53 19.52 3.36
C GLY A 497 -19.00 20.39 4.51
N ALA A 498 -19.86 21.24 5.08
CA ALA A 498 -19.48 22.31 6.03
C ALA A 498 -18.66 21.84 7.26
N HIS A 499 -18.81 20.57 7.67
CA HIS A 499 -17.99 19.94 8.71
C HIS A 499 -16.48 20.06 8.43
N LYS A 500 -16.06 20.00 7.15
CA LYS A 500 -14.66 20.12 6.73
C LYS A 500 -14.03 21.43 7.19
N ASP A 501 -14.79 22.52 7.19
CA ASP A 501 -14.29 23.87 7.50
C ASP A 501 -14.15 24.08 9.01
N MET A 502 -15.01 23.43 9.81
CA MET A 502 -14.87 23.39 11.27
C MET A 502 -13.63 22.59 11.69
N ILE A 503 -13.46 21.38 11.15
CA ILE A 503 -12.31 20.53 11.51
C ILE A 503 -10.98 20.98 10.87
N ALA A 504 -11.02 21.85 9.87
CA ALA A 504 -9.86 22.56 9.32
C ALA A 504 -9.42 23.77 10.17
N ALA A 505 -10.30 24.29 11.03
CA ALA A 505 -10.01 25.42 11.91
C ALA A 505 -9.25 25.02 13.20
N TYR A 506 -9.26 23.73 13.55
CA TYR A 506 -8.42 23.18 14.62
C TYR A 506 -6.94 23.43 14.33
N ARG A 507 -6.14 23.69 15.36
CA ARG A 507 -4.73 24.03 15.21
C ARG A 507 -3.86 23.17 16.09
N GLY A 508 -2.80 22.63 15.51
CA GLY A 508 -1.82 21.86 16.25
C GLY A 508 -0.63 22.67 16.78
N LYS A 509 0.33 21.94 17.36
CA LYS A 509 1.59 22.49 17.89
C LYS A 509 2.26 23.43 16.86
N ASN A 510 2.74 24.58 17.34
CA ASN A 510 3.33 25.71 16.59
C ASN A 510 2.36 26.51 15.67
N ASN A 511 1.05 26.49 15.95
CA ASN A 511 0.03 27.25 15.21
C ASN A 511 -0.03 26.95 13.70
N HIS A 512 0.45 25.77 13.27
CA HIS A 512 0.34 25.34 11.87
C HIS A 512 -1.14 25.15 11.50
N CYS A 513 -1.64 25.90 10.52
CA CYS A 513 -2.91 25.57 9.87
C CYS A 513 -2.72 24.39 8.89
N ILE A 514 -3.82 23.81 8.41
CA ILE A 514 -3.80 22.73 7.42
C ILE A 514 -2.94 23.04 6.17
N LEU A 515 -2.88 24.30 5.73
CA LEU A 515 -2.07 24.70 4.57
C LEU A 515 -0.55 24.73 4.90
N HIS A 516 -0.15 25.07 6.13
CA HIS A 516 1.25 24.87 6.57
C HIS A 516 1.64 23.40 6.60
N LEU A 517 0.70 22.48 6.85
CA LEU A 517 0.97 21.04 6.82
C LEU A 517 1.07 20.49 5.38
N ALA A 518 0.30 21.05 4.45
CA ALA A 518 0.52 20.82 3.01
C ALA A 518 1.87 21.37 2.54
N GLY A 519 2.33 22.47 3.16
CA GLY A 519 3.61 23.11 2.88
C GLY A 519 4.85 22.26 3.19
N LYS A 520 4.78 21.32 4.15
CA LYS A 520 5.90 20.46 4.52
C LYS A 520 6.13 19.35 3.50
N ILE A 521 7.37 18.93 3.32
CA ILE A 521 7.72 17.83 2.41
C ILE A 521 7.01 16.53 2.82
N ALA A 522 6.56 15.76 1.83
CA ALA A 522 5.86 14.50 2.07
C ALA A 522 6.77 13.45 2.76
N THR A 523 6.15 12.46 3.41
CA THR A 523 6.91 11.36 4.06
C THR A 523 7.69 10.52 3.04
N PRO A 524 8.82 9.88 3.42
CA PRO A 524 9.65 9.12 2.48
C PRO A 524 8.90 8.06 1.66
N ASN A 525 7.86 7.46 2.24
CA ASN A 525 7.00 6.46 1.58
C ASN A 525 6.12 7.05 0.44
N ARG A 526 6.09 8.39 0.28
CA ARG A 526 5.36 9.12 -0.77
C ARG A 526 6.29 9.83 -1.78
N LEU A 527 7.55 10.07 -1.43
CA LEU A 527 8.49 10.86 -2.23
C LEU A 527 9.00 10.18 -3.52
N ASN A 528 8.85 8.86 -3.63
CA ASN A 528 9.37 8.06 -4.75
C ASN A 528 8.25 7.47 -5.66
N ILE A 529 7.07 8.10 -5.71
CA ILE A 529 5.93 7.57 -6.49
C ILE A 529 6.01 7.95 -7.98
N VAL A 530 6.74 9.02 -8.34
CA VAL A 530 6.72 9.59 -9.70
C VAL A 530 8.11 9.60 -10.34
N SER A 531 8.17 9.38 -11.65
CA SER A 531 9.36 9.25 -12.50
C SER A 531 10.18 10.55 -12.69
N GLY A 532 10.73 11.09 -11.60
CA GLY A 532 11.73 12.17 -11.62
C GLY A 532 11.38 13.37 -10.73
N ALA A 533 12.43 14.05 -10.23
CA ALA A 533 12.31 15.14 -9.25
C ALA A 533 11.39 16.29 -9.69
N ALA A 534 11.36 16.63 -10.99
CA ALA A 534 10.49 17.67 -11.51
C ALA A 534 8.99 17.30 -11.46
N LEU A 535 8.66 16.02 -11.64
CA LEU A 535 7.29 15.53 -11.57
C LEU A 535 6.83 15.32 -10.11
N GLN A 536 7.74 14.92 -9.21
CA GLN A 536 7.45 14.96 -7.77
C GLN A 536 7.22 16.42 -7.31
N MET A 537 8.04 17.38 -7.78
CA MET A 537 7.83 18.81 -7.50
C MET A 537 6.46 19.31 -8.03
N GLN A 538 6.09 18.94 -9.24
CA GLN A 538 4.75 19.21 -9.80
C GLN A 538 3.65 18.64 -8.90
N ARG A 539 3.79 17.38 -8.42
CA ARG A 539 2.79 16.71 -7.57
C ARG A 539 2.63 17.36 -6.20
N GLU A 540 3.73 17.69 -5.52
CA GLU A 540 3.67 18.37 -4.21
C GLU A 540 3.03 19.76 -4.34
N LEU A 541 3.30 20.48 -5.43
CA LEU A 541 2.72 21.80 -5.69
C LEU A 541 1.25 21.72 -6.14
N LEU A 542 0.85 20.70 -6.91
CA LEU A 542 -0.56 20.39 -7.20
C LEU A 542 -1.33 20.04 -5.92
N TRP A 543 -0.72 19.24 -5.03
CA TRP A 543 -1.28 18.93 -3.71
C TRP A 543 -1.48 20.20 -2.88
N PHE A 544 -0.45 21.03 -2.75
CA PHE A 544 -0.53 22.31 -2.05
C PHE A 544 -1.63 23.21 -2.63
N LYS A 545 -1.74 23.31 -3.96
CA LYS A 545 -2.74 24.15 -4.63
C LYS A 545 -4.18 23.67 -4.44
N GLU A 546 -4.44 22.37 -4.41
CA GLU A 546 -5.80 21.89 -4.11
C GLU A 546 -6.13 22.08 -2.62
N VAL A 547 -5.19 21.88 -1.69
CA VAL A 547 -5.43 22.25 -0.28
C VAL A 547 -5.67 23.76 -0.15
N GLU A 548 -4.91 24.62 -0.85
CA GLU A 548 -5.07 26.08 -0.89
C GLU A 548 -6.46 26.53 -1.40
N LYS A 549 -7.05 25.74 -2.32
CA LYS A 549 -8.37 25.98 -2.92
C LYS A 549 -9.55 25.58 -2.00
N ASN A 550 -9.35 24.58 -1.15
CA ASN A 550 -10.43 24.00 -0.31
C ASN A 550 -10.56 24.61 1.08
N VAL A 551 -9.72 25.60 1.42
CA VAL A 551 -9.64 26.22 2.75
C VAL A 551 -9.93 27.71 2.70
N GLN A 552 -10.21 28.31 3.87
CA GLN A 552 -10.53 29.73 3.99
C GLN A 552 -9.35 30.61 3.52
N PRO A 553 -9.58 31.71 2.76
CA PRO A 553 -8.52 32.57 2.24
C PRO A 553 -7.54 33.10 3.29
N LEU A 554 -8.03 33.35 4.51
CA LEU A 554 -7.22 33.76 5.68
C LEU A 554 -6.02 32.84 5.95
N TYR A 555 -6.12 31.54 5.63
CA TYR A 555 -5.05 30.58 5.91
C TYR A 555 -3.84 30.77 5.00
N LYS A 556 -3.96 31.50 3.89
CA LYS A 556 -2.85 31.84 2.98
C LYS A 556 -1.88 32.88 3.59
N GLU A 557 -2.43 33.79 4.39
CA GLU A 557 -1.71 34.90 5.01
C GLU A 557 -1.35 34.63 6.49
N MET A 558 -2.04 33.67 7.12
CA MET A 558 -1.75 33.19 8.47
C MET A 558 -0.28 32.78 8.62
N ARG A 559 0.32 33.15 9.75
CA ARG A 559 1.73 32.85 10.07
C ARG A 559 1.85 31.73 11.11
N ASP A 560 2.86 30.87 10.94
CA ASP A 560 3.26 29.90 11.95
C ASP A 560 3.95 30.61 13.15
N SER A 561 4.31 29.87 14.21
CA SER A 561 5.06 30.43 15.34
C SER A 561 6.43 31.04 14.97
N ASN A 562 6.94 30.80 13.76
CA ASN A 562 8.19 31.36 13.25
C ASN A 562 7.95 32.58 12.32
N GLY A 563 6.70 33.06 12.21
CA GLY A 563 6.34 34.21 11.37
C GLY A 563 6.21 33.90 9.87
N ARG A 564 6.33 32.63 9.43
CA ARG A 564 6.29 32.22 8.02
C ARG A 564 4.86 31.96 7.56
N THR A 565 4.53 32.33 6.32
CA THR A 565 3.28 31.90 5.67
C THR A 565 3.43 30.47 5.11
N PRO A 566 2.33 29.76 4.77
CA PRO A 566 2.41 28.42 4.21
C PRO A 566 3.21 28.33 2.90
N ARG A 567 3.16 29.38 2.07
CA ARG A 567 3.93 29.45 0.82
C ARG A 567 5.44 29.61 1.09
N MET A 568 5.82 30.45 2.07
CA MET A 568 7.23 30.57 2.48
C MET A 568 7.76 29.23 2.97
N LEU A 569 6.99 28.52 3.80
CA LEU A 569 7.34 27.18 4.29
C LEU A 569 7.45 26.15 3.15
N PHE A 570 6.51 26.17 2.18
CA PHE A 570 6.57 25.28 1.02
C PHE A 570 7.83 25.51 0.18
N MET A 571 8.17 26.77 -0.10
CA MET A 571 9.38 27.13 -0.84
C MET A 571 10.66 26.72 -0.09
N GLU A 572 10.70 26.87 1.23
CA GLU A 572 11.82 26.50 2.09
C GLU A 572 12.05 24.97 2.09
N GLU A 573 11.01 24.19 2.37
CA GLU A 573 11.06 22.72 2.45
C GLU A 573 11.37 22.08 1.08
N HIS A 574 10.85 22.62 -0.02
CA HIS A 574 11.00 22.06 -1.36
C HIS A 574 12.17 22.67 -2.17
N ALA A 575 12.94 23.62 -1.61
CA ALA A 575 14.06 24.28 -2.30
C ALA A 575 15.11 23.30 -2.88
N LYS A 576 15.32 22.15 -2.24
CA LYS A 576 16.20 21.09 -2.75
C LYS A 576 15.56 20.36 -3.94
N LEU A 577 14.30 19.94 -3.81
CA LEU A 577 13.57 19.20 -4.83
C LEU A 577 13.39 20.04 -6.11
N MET A 578 13.18 21.35 -5.97
CA MET A 578 13.10 22.31 -7.07
C MET A 578 14.41 22.36 -7.89
N LYS A 579 15.58 22.40 -7.23
CA LYS A 579 16.90 22.37 -7.89
C LYS A 579 17.19 21.04 -8.57
N GLU A 580 16.79 19.93 -7.95
CA GLU A 580 16.91 18.60 -8.55
C GLU A 580 15.97 18.44 -9.76
N GLY A 581 14.77 19.03 -9.69
CA GLY A 581 13.82 19.11 -10.79
C GLY A 581 14.31 19.98 -11.96
N GLU A 582 14.86 21.16 -11.69
CA GLU A 582 15.53 22.01 -12.68
C GLU A 582 16.64 21.24 -13.41
N LYS A 583 17.54 20.61 -12.66
CA LYS A 583 18.65 19.82 -13.22
C LYS A 583 18.13 18.67 -14.09
N TRP A 584 17.11 17.94 -13.62
CA TRP A 584 16.48 16.86 -14.37
C TRP A 584 15.88 17.38 -15.69
N MET A 585 15.09 18.46 -15.65
CA MET A 585 14.48 19.05 -16.84
C MET A 585 15.51 19.56 -17.85
N LYS A 586 16.56 20.26 -17.40
CA LYS A 586 17.65 20.72 -18.28
C LYS A 586 18.38 19.54 -18.91
N SER A 587 18.68 18.48 -18.15
CA SER A 587 19.34 17.26 -18.66
C SER A 587 18.49 16.55 -19.72
N THR A 588 17.18 16.39 -19.46
CA THR A 588 16.24 15.76 -20.40
C THR A 588 16.07 16.61 -21.65
N ALA A 589 15.85 17.92 -21.51
CA ALA A 589 15.65 18.84 -22.64
C ALA A 589 16.89 18.90 -23.55
N SER A 590 18.10 19.02 -23.01
CA SER A 590 19.34 18.96 -23.80
C SER A 590 19.50 17.63 -24.54
N SER A 591 19.22 16.50 -23.88
CA SER A 591 19.35 15.18 -24.51
C SER A 591 18.37 15.00 -25.67
N CYS A 592 17.11 15.39 -25.48
CA CYS A 592 16.10 15.30 -26.54
C CYS A 592 16.33 16.33 -27.66
N MET A 593 16.84 17.52 -27.34
CA MET A 593 17.25 18.53 -28.33
C MET A 593 18.39 18.04 -29.23
N LEU A 594 19.36 17.28 -28.71
CA LEU A 594 20.41 16.69 -29.53
C LEU A 594 19.84 15.68 -30.53
N VAL A 595 18.93 14.80 -30.09
CA VAL A 595 18.25 13.84 -30.99
C VAL A 595 17.43 14.57 -32.06
N ALA A 596 16.65 15.59 -31.67
CA ALA A 596 15.89 16.41 -32.62
C ALA A 596 16.82 17.16 -33.61
N THR A 597 17.94 17.72 -33.14
CA THR A 597 18.93 18.37 -34.01
C THR A 597 19.50 17.40 -35.05
N LEU A 598 19.87 16.18 -34.64
CA LEU A 598 20.34 15.14 -35.56
C LEU A 598 19.28 14.79 -36.61
N ILE A 599 18.02 14.58 -36.18
CA ILE A 599 16.89 14.33 -37.09
C ILE A 599 16.74 15.47 -38.11
N THR A 600 16.71 16.72 -37.63
CA THR A 600 16.61 17.92 -38.47
C THR A 600 17.73 17.96 -39.52
N THR A 601 18.99 17.65 -39.15
CA THR A 601 20.11 17.66 -40.10
C THR A 601 20.03 16.56 -41.16
N VAL A 602 19.60 15.35 -40.80
CA VAL A 602 19.47 14.22 -41.73
C VAL A 602 18.33 14.47 -42.73
N VAL A 603 17.16 14.89 -42.23
CA VAL A 603 15.96 15.18 -43.02
C VAL A 603 16.20 16.38 -43.94
N PHE A 604 16.78 17.48 -43.43
CA PHE A 604 17.11 18.64 -44.26
C PHE A 604 18.08 18.31 -45.42
N ALA A 605 19.01 17.37 -45.22
CA ALA A 605 19.90 16.92 -46.29
C ALA A 605 19.15 16.09 -47.36
N ALA A 606 18.19 15.24 -46.96
CA ALA A 606 17.44 14.36 -47.86
C ALA A 606 16.63 15.11 -48.94
N ILE A 607 16.20 16.35 -48.65
CA ILE A 607 15.55 17.25 -49.60
C ILE A 607 16.48 17.60 -50.79
N PHE A 608 17.79 17.66 -50.57
CA PHE A 608 18.79 17.93 -51.61
C PHE A 608 19.40 16.64 -52.20
N THR A 609 19.47 15.55 -51.43
CA THR A 609 19.96 14.23 -51.90
C THR A 609 18.81 13.28 -52.21
N VAL A 610 17.91 13.75 -53.08
CA VAL A 610 16.62 13.14 -53.41
C VAL A 610 16.75 11.66 -53.86
N PRO A 611 15.94 10.73 -53.31
CA PRO A 611 15.96 9.32 -53.71
C PRO A 611 15.77 9.09 -55.21
N GLY A 612 16.80 8.53 -55.86
CA GLY A 612 16.82 8.26 -57.30
C GLY A 612 17.34 9.40 -58.17
N GLY A 613 17.63 10.57 -57.60
CA GLY A 613 18.20 11.72 -58.31
C GLY A 613 17.21 12.53 -59.15
N ASN A 614 17.73 13.56 -59.81
CA ASN A 614 16.98 14.51 -60.63
C ASN A 614 17.35 14.36 -62.12
N ASP A 615 16.40 14.68 -63.00
CA ASP A 615 16.62 14.83 -64.44
C ASP A 615 17.61 15.98 -64.70
N ASN A 616 18.71 15.69 -65.39
CA ASN A 616 19.77 16.65 -65.68
C ASN A 616 19.32 17.82 -66.58
N GLU A 617 18.26 17.66 -67.37
CA GLU A 617 17.75 18.72 -68.27
C GLU A 617 16.73 19.64 -67.58
N LYS A 618 16.02 19.15 -66.55
CA LYS A 618 14.86 19.82 -65.94
C LYS A 618 15.00 20.12 -64.45
N GLY A 619 15.97 19.49 -63.77
CA GLY A 619 16.13 19.56 -62.31
C GLY A 619 15.04 18.85 -61.51
N THR A 620 14.06 18.22 -62.15
CA THR A 620 12.93 17.53 -61.51
C THR A 620 13.32 16.12 -61.04
N PRO A 621 12.91 15.68 -59.83
CA PRO A 621 13.11 14.30 -59.36
C PRO A 621 12.61 13.25 -60.36
N ILE A 622 13.42 12.23 -60.64
CA ILE A 622 13.13 11.22 -61.67
C ILE A 622 11.88 10.39 -61.33
N PHE A 623 11.57 10.23 -60.03
CA PHE A 623 10.44 9.45 -59.54
C PHE A 623 9.22 10.30 -59.12
N LEU A 624 9.09 11.54 -59.61
CA LEU A 624 8.06 12.50 -59.16
C LEU A 624 6.61 11.92 -59.18
N GLU A 625 6.27 11.13 -60.20
CA GLU A 625 4.93 10.53 -60.38
C GLU A 625 4.69 9.29 -59.51
N ALA A 626 5.72 8.73 -58.88
CA ALA A 626 5.59 7.52 -58.07
C ALA A 626 4.93 7.81 -56.71
N THR A 627 3.92 7.04 -56.33
CA THR A 627 3.23 7.19 -55.04
C THR A 627 4.18 7.13 -53.84
N SER A 628 5.24 6.30 -53.92
CA SER A 628 6.30 6.23 -52.91
C SER A 628 7.08 7.54 -52.77
N PHE A 629 7.28 8.29 -53.85
CA PHE A 629 7.97 9.58 -53.82
C PHE A 629 7.14 10.65 -53.10
N VAL A 630 5.83 10.70 -53.38
CA VAL A 630 4.91 11.61 -52.67
C VAL A 630 4.85 11.27 -51.17
N ILE A 631 4.81 9.98 -50.82
CA ILE A 631 4.86 9.52 -49.42
C ILE A 631 6.19 9.91 -48.75
N PHE A 632 7.33 9.77 -49.44
CA PHE A 632 8.63 10.24 -48.98
C PHE A 632 8.61 11.74 -48.68
N ALA A 633 8.30 12.59 -49.67
CA ALA A 633 8.37 14.04 -49.55
C ALA A 633 7.45 14.60 -48.45
N VAL A 634 6.23 14.07 -48.33
CA VAL A 634 5.28 14.49 -47.27
C VAL A 634 5.77 14.06 -45.88
N SER A 635 6.34 12.85 -45.75
CA SER A 635 6.84 12.33 -44.47
C SER A 635 8.13 13.03 -44.04
N ASP A 636 9.00 13.36 -44.98
CA ASP A 636 10.24 14.09 -44.76
C ASP A 636 9.96 15.53 -44.27
N ALA A 637 9.08 16.26 -44.96
CA ALA A 637 8.63 17.58 -44.52
C ALA A 637 7.96 17.55 -43.13
N LEU A 638 7.11 16.54 -42.86
CA LEU A 638 6.50 16.35 -41.54
C LEU A 638 7.55 16.07 -40.45
N ALA A 639 8.56 15.25 -40.75
CA ALA A 639 9.67 14.99 -39.85
C ALA A 639 10.44 16.28 -39.52
N LEU A 640 10.73 17.10 -40.54
CA LEU A 640 11.48 18.36 -40.41
C LEU A 640 10.74 19.37 -39.52
N PHE A 641 9.50 19.72 -39.86
CA PHE A 641 8.74 20.72 -39.12
C PHE A 641 8.42 20.29 -37.68
N SER A 642 8.15 18.99 -37.47
CA SER A 642 7.94 18.47 -36.11
C SER A 642 9.23 18.47 -35.30
N SER A 643 10.38 18.15 -35.90
CA SER A 643 11.68 18.22 -35.23
C SER A 643 12.07 19.65 -34.84
N VAL A 644 11.90 20.62 -35.75
CA VAL A 644 12.16 22.04 -35.47
C VAL A 644 11.26 22.56 -34.34
N THR A 645 9.98 22.15 -34.33
CA THR A 645 9.06 22.47 -33.23
C THR A 645 9.54 21.86 -31.91
N SER A 646 10.02 20.62 -31.93
CA SER A 646 10.60 19.93 -30.76
C SER A 646 11.82 20.67 -30.20
N ILE A 647 12.77 21.08 -31.06
CA ILE A 647 13.95 21.88 -30.70
C ILE A 647 13.52 23.19 -30.01
N LEU A 648 12.56 23.92 -30.58
CA LEU A 648 12.07 25.17 -30.01
C LEU A 648 11.42 24.97 -28.63
N MET A 649 10.69 23.87 -28.42
CA MET A 649 10.09 23.54 -27.12
C MET A 649 11.17 23.20 -26.07
N PHE A 650 12.18 22.39 -26.42
CA PHE A 650 13.29 22.11 -25.50
C PHE A 650 14.14 23.35 -25.21
N LEU A 651 14.36 24.23 -26.19
CA LEU A 651 15.05 25.51 -25.98
C LEU A 651 14.24 26.43 -25.04
N SER A 652 12.91 26.41 -25.15
CA SER A 652 11.99 27.10 -24.24
C SER A 652 12.00 26.51 -22.81
N ILE A 653 12.48 25.28 -22.60
CA ILE A 653 12.72 24.71 -21.27
C ILE A 653 14.08 25.17 -20.73
N LEU A 654 15.15 25.09 -21.54
CA LEU A 654 16.50 25.52 -21.13
C LEU A 654 16.58 27.00 -20.76
N THR A 655 15.83 27.86 -21.44
CA THR A 655 15.78 29.32 -21.24
C THR A 655 14.74 29.78 -20.20
N SER A 656 14.01 28.86 -19.56
CA SER A 656 12.98 29.21 -18.58
C SER A 656 13.57 29.63 -17.21
N ARG A 657 12.75 30.29 -16.39
CA ARG A 657 13.18 30.84 -15.08
C ARG A 657 13.15 29.84 -13.93
N TYR A 658 12.49 28.68 -14.11
CA TYR A 658 12.29 27.67 -13.08
C TYR A 658 11.71 28.21 -11.77
N ALA A 659 10.77 29.17 -11.86
CA ALA A 659 10.00 29.61 -10.71
C ALA A 659 9.08 28.49 -10.22
N GLU A 660 8.72 28.51 -8.93
CA GLU A 660 7.78 27.56 -8.30
C GLU A 660 6.56 27.24 -9.19
N GLU A 661 5.85 28.28 -9.63
CA GLU A 661 4.63 28.14 -10.46
C GLU A 661 4.89 27.64 -11.88
N ASP A 662 6.12 27.78 -12.42
CA ASP A 662 6.46 27.26 -13.75
C ASP A 662 6.34 25.72 -13.77
N PHE A 663 6.65 25.04 -12.65
CA PHE A 663 6.58 23.58 -12.49
C PHE A 663 5.16 23.00 -12.52
N LEU A 664 4.11 23.79 -12.22
CA LEU A 664 2.73 23.29 -12.26
C LEU A 664 2.29 22.89 -13.66
N ARG A 665 2.56 23.77 -14.63
CA ARG A 665 1.94 23.72 -15.95
C ARG A 665 2.87 24.11 -17.09
N LEU A 666 3.56 25.26 -17.01
CA LEU A 666 4.36 25.76 -18.13
C LEU A 666 5.50 24.82 -18.52
N LEU A 667 6.25 24.34 -17.53
CA LEU A 667 7.35 23.41 -17.72
C LEU A 667 6.89 22.01 -18.20
N PRO A 668 5.93 21.33 -17.52
CA PRO A 668 5.36 20.08 -18.01
C PRO A 668 4.73 20.17 -19.40
N GLN A 669 3.99 21.24 -19.71
CA GLN A 669 3.39 21.42 -21.04
C GLN A 669 4.45 21.52 -22.15
N ARG A 670 5.52 22.32 -21.95
CA ARG A 670 6.63 22.41 -22.92
C ARG A 670 7.32 21.05 -23.10
N LEU A 671 7.49 20.28 -22.01
CA LEU A 671 8.08 18.94 -22.06
C LEU A 671 7.20 17.95 -22.84
N ILE A 672 5.88 17.95 -22.60
CA ILE A 672 4.93 17.10 -23.35
C ILE A 672 4.98 17.45 -24.84
N VAL A 673 4.86 18.72 -25.22
CA VAL A 673 4.83 19.13 -26.64
C VAL A 673 6.18 18.84 -27.33
N GLY A 674 7.31 19.03 -26.63
CA GLY A 674 8.63 18.65 -27.14
C GLY A 674 8.74 17.14 -27.39
N LEU A 675 8.27 16.30 -26.47
CA LEU A 675 8.33 14.84 -26.59
C LEU A 675 7.35 14.27 -27.62
N THR A 676 6.12 14.81 -27.73
CA THR A 676 5.15 14.34 -28.75
C THR A 676 5.58 14.70 -30.16
N THR A 677 6.14 15.90 -30.36
CA THR A 677 6.70 16.32 -31.67
C THR A 677 7.98 15.55 -32.01
N LEU A 678 8.84 15.23 -31.03
CA LEU A 678 9.99 14.35 -31.25
C LEU A 678 9.55 12.94 -31.68
N PHE A 679 8.53 12.37 -31.03
CA PHE A 679 8.00 11.06 -31.39
C PHE A 679 7.38 11.05 -32.80
N LEU A 680 6.59 12.08 -33.13
CA LEU A 680 6.03 12.26 -34.48
C LEU A 680 7.12 12.42 -35.54
N SER A 681 8.18 13.18 -35.24
CA SER A 681 9.32 13.36 -36.14
C SER A 681 10.07 12.07 -36.42
N ILE A 682 10.36 11.27 -35.37
CA ILE A 682 10.96 9.94 -35.51
C ILE A 682 10.08 9.03 -36.37
N ALA A 683 8.78 8.95 -36.08
CA ALA A 683 7.83 8.14 -36.85
C ALA A 683 7.78 8.55 -38.33
N ALA A 684 7.78 9.85 -38.62
CA ALA A 684 7.75 10.38 -39.97
C ALA A 684 9.06 10.11 -40.74
N MET A 685 10.23 10.24 -40.11
CA MET A 685 11.52 9.84 -40.70
C MET A 685 11.51 8.37 -41.12
N LEU A 686 10.94 7.49 -40.31
CA LEU A 686 10.90 6.05 -40.58
C LEU A 686 10.01 5.71 -41.79
N VAL A 687 8.91 6.45 -41.99
CA VAL A 687 8.09 6.35 -43.20
C VAL A 687 8.84 6.87 -44.42
N ALA A 688 9.57 8.00 -44.30
CA ALA A 688 10.42 8.52 -45.37
C ALA A 688 11.55 7.53 -45.76
N PHE A 689 12.18 6.89 -44.77
CA PHE A 689 13.18 5.84 -44.99
C PHE A 689 12.57 4.60 -45.68
N GLY A 690 11.42 4.12 -45.23
CA GLY A 690 10.71 3.01 -45.87
C GLY A 690 10.32 3.30 -47.32
N ALA A 691 9.79 4.51 -47.58
CA ALA A 691 9.48 4.98 -48.92
C ALA A 691 10.71 5.07 -49.82
N THR A 692 11.83 5.60 -49.30
CA THR A 692 13.14 5.61 -49.97
C THR A 692 13.61 4.21 -50.33
N PHE A 693 13.50 3.25 -49.41
CA PHE A 693 13.90 1.86 -49.63
C PHE A 693 13.05 1.20 -50.74
N CYS A 694 11.74 1.47 -50.77
CA CYS A 694 10.85 1.04 -51.85
C CYS A 694 11.26 1.61 -53.22
N ILE A 695 11.60 2.91 -53.31
CA ILE A 695 12.07 3.52 -54.56
C ILE A 695 13.33 2.80 -55.06
N VAL A 696 14.35 2.67 -54.19
CA VAL A 696 15.67 2.14 -54.58
C VAL A 696 15.66 0.64 -54.93
N LEU A 697 14.88 -0.20 -54.23
CA LEU A 697 14.87 -1.66 -54.49
C LEU A 697 13.82 -2.12 -55.51
N SER A 698 12.87 -1.26 -55.88
CA SER A 698 11.72 -1.55 -56.76
C SER A 698 12.08 -2.37 -58.02
N GLN A 699 13.20 -2.06 -58.66
CA GLN A 699 13.56 -2.63 -59.96
C GLN A 699 14.27 -3.98 -59.93
N ARG A 700 14.75 -4.49 -58.78
CA ARG A 700 15.50 -5.78 -58.74
C ARG A 700 15.32 -6.68 -57.51
N LEU A 701 15.03 -6.17 -56.31
CA LEU A 701 15.21 -6.96 -55.06
C LEU A 701 14.05 -6.83 -54.06
N ALA A 702 12.81 -6.83 -54.56
CA ALA A 702 11.59 -6.69 -53.74
C ALA A 702 11.49 -7.67 -52.54
N TRP A 703 12.06 -8.88 -52.63
CA TRP A 703 12.04 -9.87 -51.54
C TRP A 703 12.88 -9.45 -50.31
N ILE A 704 13.85 -8.55 -50.49
CA ILE A 704 14.71 -8.01 -49.41
C ILE A 704 14.01 -6.87 -48.65
N ALA A 705 13.01 -6.22 -49.25
CA ALA A 705 12.28 -5.12 -48.61
C ALA A 705 11.54 -5.56 -47.34
N VAL A 706 10.98 -6.77 -47.31
CA VAL A 706 10.21 -7.27 -46.16
C VAL A 706 11.10 -7.50 -44.92
N PRO A 707 12.22 -8.26 -44.98
CA PRO A 707 13.15 -8.37 -43.85
C PRO A 707 13.72 -7.02 -43.36
N VAL A 708 14.08 -6.11 -44.27
CA VAL A 708 14.64 -4.81 -43.89
C VAL A 708 13.60 -3.91 -43.22
N ALA A 709 12.35 -3.92 -43.69
CA ALA A 709 11.25 -3.22 -43.01
C ALA A 709 11.01 -3.77 -41.60
N PHE A 710 10.98 -5.10 -41.43
CA PHE A 710 10.86 -5.72 -40.10
C PHE A 710 11.98 -5.31 -39.15
N ILE A 711 13.24 -5.31 -39.62
CA ILE A 711 14.39 -4.86 -38.81
C ILE A 711 14.28 -3.37 -38.48
N ALA A 712 13.90 -2.52 -39.44
CA ALA A 712 13.71 -1.09 -39.25
C ALA A 712 12.60 -0.77 -38.22
N CYS A 713 11.59 -1.63 -38.06
CA CYS A 713 10.56 -1.49 -37.02
C CYS A 713 11.02 -1.82 -35.59
N ILE A 714 12.14 -2.52 -35.39
CA ILE A 714 12.60 -2.94 -34.05
C ILE A 714 13.04 -1.74 -33.19
N PRO A 715 13.91 -0.81 -33.65
CA PRO A 715 14.23 0.40 -32.89
C PRO A 715 13.02 1.26 -32.56
N VAL A 716 12.00 1.28 -33.43
CA VAL A 716 10.78 2.09 -33.28
C VAL A 716 9.90 1.56 -32.17
N THR A 717 9.62 0.27 -32.20
CA THR A 717 8.79 -0.41 -31.20
C THR A 717 9.48 -0.40 -29.83
N LEU A 718 10.81 -0.52 -29.80
CA LEU A 718 11.63 -0.39 -28.60
C LEU A 718 11.66 1.06 -28.06
N PHE A 719 11.86 2.07 -28.91
CA PHE A 719 11.81 3.48 -28.50
C PHE A 719 10.42 3.88 -27.99
N ALA A 720 9.36 3.47 -28.68
CA ALA A 720 7.99 3.64 -28.23
C ALA A 720 7.76 2.98 -26.87
N PHE A 721 8.14 1.71 -26.70
CA PHE A 721 7.95 1.00 -25.43
C PHE A 721 8.74 1.60 -24.25
N LEU A 722 9.90 2.22 -24.51
CA LEU A 722 10.72 2.87 -23.48
C LEU A 722 10.27 4.30 -23.13
N GLN A 723 9.80 5.08 -24.11
CA GLN A 723 9.44 6.50 -23.92
C GLN A 723 7.95 6.72 -23.65
N PHE A 724 7.06 5.83 -24.11
CA PHE A 724 5.62 5.91 -23.87
C PHE A 724 5.25 5.85 -22.38
N PRO A 725 5.90 5.04 -21.50
CA PRO A 725 5.67 5.11 -20.06
C PRO A 725 5.99 6.49 -19.47
N LEU A 726 7.12 7.09 -19.84
CA LEU A 726 7.50 8.43 -19.38
C LEU A 726 6.51 9.50 -19.89
N LEU A 727 6.10 9.42 -21.16
CA LEU A 727 5.11 10.34 -21.73
C LEU A 727 3.74 10.19 -21.05
N LEU A 728 3.30 8.96 -20.77
CA LEU A 728 2.09 8.68 -20.00
C LEU A 728 2.19 9.21 -18.57
N ASP A 729 3.30 9.00 -17.86
CA ASP A 729 3.51 9.51 -16.50
C ASP A 729 3.38 11.05 -16.46
N ILE A 730 4.03 11.75 -17.41
CA ILE A 730 3.97 13.22 -17.48
C ILE A 730 2.56 13.71 -17.84
N ILE A 731 1.87 13.04 -18.77
CA ILE A 731 0.48 13.36 -19.14
C ILE A 731 -0.48 13.07 -17.99
N GLN A 732 -0.32 11.96 -17.27
CA GLN A 732 -1.18 11.59 -16.13
C GLN A 732 -0.93 12.51 -14.93
N SER A 733 0.32 12.94 -14.71
CA SER A 733 0.68 13.94 -13.70
C SER A 733 0.12 15.34 -14.02
N SER A 734 0.05 15.71 -15.31
CA SER A 734 -0.33 17.08 -15.75
C SER A 734 -1.80 17.26 -16.15
N TYR A 735 -2.44 16.19 -16.63
CA TYR A 735 -3.76 16.18 -17.28
C TYR A 735 -4.60 14.95 -16.93
N GLY A 736 -4.11 14.05 -16.08
CA GLY A 736 -4.87 12.88 -15.67
C GLY A 736 -6.22 13.28 -15.06
N VAL A 737 -7.18 12.35 -15.10
CA VAL A 737 -8.32 12.34 -14.17
C VAL A 737 -7.75 12.64 -12.80
N GLY A 738 -8.09 13.82 -12.27
CA GLY A 738 -7.19 14.49 -11.33
C GLY A 738 -6.91 13.68 -10.08
N ILE A 739 -5.90 14.11 -9.32
CA ILE A 739 -5.58 13.62 -7.96
C ILE A 739 -6.87 13.54 -7.06
N PHE A 740 -7.92 14.30 -7.42
CA PHE A 740 -9.18 14.43 -6.71
C PHE A 740 -10.45 14.03 -7.52
N VAL A 741 -10.33 13.29 -8.64
CA VAL A 741 -11.48 12.76 -9.43
C VAL A 741 -11.57 11.23 -9.40
#